data_AF-A0A086QSQ8-F1
#
_entry.id   AF-A0A086QSQ8-F1
#
_cell.length_a   1.000
_cell.length_b   1.000
_cell.length_c   1.000
_cell.angle_alpha   90.00
_cell.angle_beta   90.00
_cell.angle_gamma   90.00
#
_symmetry.space_group_name_H-M   'P 1'
#
loop_
_entity.id
_entity.type
_entity.pdbx_description
1 polymer ?
#
loop_
_entity_poly.entity_id
_entity_poly.type
_entity_poly.pdbx_seq_one_letter_code
_entity_poly.pdbx_strand_id
1 'polypeptide(L)'
;MWSTLFRYCSSPGLDAPSGLCTGGYFCEEGTVDPRPVGGLCPKAHKCPPGASAAEACLINEWQPLKGQTECQPCPAGFICDDTEATPCDAGYYCDGVDGTKKACPVGTYQPLPGQTSEASCLPCKSGYVCGSPGLARPVDKCPAGSYCVGASQHPCPEGFYCPEGTEAPYPCSPGHYCQGDGLERPTGLCAQGHYCAKGATVRNPTGSLDIEFCFTSLTSGDCPAGYYCPEGIAFPVRCPPGTFSAGRNKGALSDCQPCTAGFYCGGFALTAVSGPCLAGFYCPAGERTPYGHPCPKGSFCPAGAPAAEDCPEGLYQPAEGKSKCLTCIDGFMCPEGSAEVTPCTAGHYCAAGVAFRCPAGTYSPSTGIWKASQCRPCPPGKVCSAEGAQDTTAATACPEGHYCRLGASATPDNDPSTCGRDPTSCLPGARCPSGYYCPPDSAGAIPCPQGTTGSPEGSSSPTQCTPCPPGSYCSGAGASGECDPGFFCEARSTVARPTSGICPRGHYCGRGSATGTACPSGTYADVEGLAECLKCPAGFVCAGQGLTTGTDVPCPAGHFCPEGTVTARECPVGTFSRSTHAPDESWCSPCPPGKFCDSPGREAPAGDCLAGYFCLAGATQNNPPTQDPPGPNGECPRGFYCPPGSSAPKACPPGTFSATPRATQVQDCEVCLERHFCGVYGLEAPEGLCDEGFFCGVGQVSARPLGAGLSGLCPAGYACTGGLKAPCPEHSYMDEQGASVCKSCPAGHFCESQALAPQRCPATFFCETGKGKKACPDGTYSDATGLSASSECLECPTTKFCANGRIQDACSAGFICGLGVGPTGTPSGSSADERPPRYAVQLGEPCPRGAYCPAGIDAPLRCPPGTTTASTGATSVTDCVGCSPGFYCAAVNTAATGCPRGHYCPAEAREPRPCPEGTYNPSAYAEAVTSCLACDPGFLCPEGSDQQRTTCPLGFYCEGGSAPKVPCPEGTYGKASGTSKQDDACGLCPA
;
A
#
# COMPACT_ATOMS: atom_id res chain seq x y z
N MET A 1 48.57 72.70 -14.13
CA MET A 1 49.18 72.90 -15.47
C MET A 1 48.07 73.31 -16.42
N TRP A 2 48.32 74.24 -17.35
CA TRP A 2 47.34 74.58 -18.38
C TRP A 2 47.35 73.50 -19.46
N SER A 3 46.22 72.85 -19.71
CA SER A 3 46.11 71.89 -20.81
C SER A 3 46.22 72.62 -22.14
N THR A 4 47.16 72.21 -22.98
CA THR A 4 47.32 72.72 -24.33
C THR A 4 46.18 72.20 -25.19
N LEU A 5 45.07 72.95 -25.26
CA LEU A 5 43.94 72.64 -26.12
C LEU A 5 44.34 72.90 -27.58
N PHE A 6 44.64 71.82 -28.31
CA PHE A 6 45.06 71.89 -29.71
C PHE A 6 43.86 72.15 -30.64
N ARG A 7 44.14 72.88 -31.72
CA ARG A 7 43.14 73.51 -32.57
C ARG A 7 43.54 73.39 -34.05
N TYR A 8 42.58 73.23 -34.94
CA TYR A 8 42.80 73.09 -36.38
C TYR A 8 42.70 74.44 -37.11
N CYS A 9 43.37 74.54 -38.26
CA CYS A 9 43.28 75.67 -39.19
C CYS A 9 42.45 75.26 -40.41
N SER A 10 41.27 75.87 -40.59
CA SER A 10 40.33 75.58 -41.68
C SER A 10 40.80 76.03 -43.07
N SER A 11 41.99 76.63 -43.18
CA SER A 11 42.57 77.14 -44.43
C SER A 11 44.11 77.16 -44.33
N PRO A 12 44.85 76.88 -45.42
CA PRO A 12 46.29 77.09 -45.46
C PRO A 12 46.64 78.58 -45.27
N GLY A 13 47.57 78.89 -44.35
CA GLY A 13 48.09 80.26 -44.15
C GLY A 13 47.43 81.08 -43.03
N LEU A 14 46.79 80.45 -42.05
CA LEU A 14 46.29 81.12 -40.85
C LEU A 14 47.33 81.10 -39.71
N ASP A 15 47.79 82.26 -39.26
CA ASP A 15 48.74 82.43 -38.13
C ASP A 15 48.12 82.18 -36.74
N ALA A 16 46.78 82.03 -36.66
CA ALA A 16 46.07 81.72 -35.43
C ALA A 16 44.95 80.68 -35.70
N PRO A 17 44.79 79.67 -34.84
CA PRO A 17 43.95 78.52 -35.14
C PRO A 17 42.44 78.79 -34.97
N SER A 18 41.64 78.18 -35.84
CA SER A 18 40.22 78.50 -36.08
C SER A 18 39.18 77.73 -35.24
N GLY A 19 39.53 76.60 -34.62
CA GLY A 19 38.60 75.84 -33.77
C GLY A 19 39.22 74.61 -33.11
N LEU A 20 38.55 74.05 -32.10
CA LEU A 20 38.95 72.76 -31.49
C LEU A 20 38.54 71.59 -32.39
N CYS A 21 39.28 70.48 -32.36
CA CYS A 21 38.83 69.25 -33.02
C CYS A 21 37.54 68.72 -32.37
N THR A 22 36.68 68.11 -33.21
CA THR A 22 35.36 67.64 -32.77
C THR A 22 35.52 66.53 -31.73
N GLY A 23 34.75 66.59 -30.65
CA GLY A 23 34.71 65.50 -29.66
C GLY A 23 34.49 64.14 -30.34
N GLY A 24 35.25 63.13 -29.92
CA GLY A 24 35.32 61.82 -30.57
C GLY A 24 36.41 61.70 -31.64
N TYR A 25 37.17 62.76 -31.94
CA TYR A 25 38.34 62.72 -32.81
C TYR A 25 39.54 63.35 -32.10
N PHE A 26 40.73 62.79 -32.31
CA PHE A 26 42.00 63.37 -31.89
C PHE A 26 42.80 63.85 -33.10
N CYS A 27 43.62 64.88 -32.90
CA CYS A 27 44.28 65.62 -33.97
C CYS A 27 45.72 65.99 -33.57
N GLU A 28 46.69 65.55 -34.36
CA GLU A 28 48.08 66.03 -34.22
C GLU A 28 48.20 67.50 -34.68
N GLU A 29 49.24 68.18 -34.19
CA GLU A 29 49.45 69.61 -34.44
C GLU A 29 49.68 69.88 -35.95
N GLY A 30 48.82 70.71 -36.56
CA GLY A 30 48.87 71.06 -37.98
C GLY A 30 47.81 70.40 -38.88
N THR A 31 46.90 69.58 -38.35
CA THR A 31 45.75 69.06 -39.15
C THR A 31 44.82 70.18 -39.61
N VAL A 32 44.30 70.06 -40.84
CA VAL A 32 43.39 71.03 -41.48
C VAL A 32 41.90 70.67 -41.42
N ASP A 33 41.55 69.49 -40.86
CA ASP A 33 40.18 68.95 -40.82
C ASP A 33 39.72 68.76 -39.36
N PRO A 34 38.51 69.20 -38.96
CA PRO A 34 37.96 68.98 -37.61
C PRO A 34 37.52 67.53 -37.31
N ARG A 35 37.54 66.62 -38.29
CA ARG A 35 37.21 65.18 -38.19
C ARG A 35 38.15 64.35 -39.09
N PRO A 36 39.46 64.31 -38.81
CA PRO A 36 40.42 63.60 -39.65
C PRO A 36 40.09 62.11 -39.76
N VAL A 37 40.10 61.58 -40.99
CA VAL A 37 39.69 60.19 -41.31
C VAL A 37 40.52 59.14 -40.54
N GLY A 38 41.78 59.45 -40.20
CA GLY A 38 42.65 58.60 -39.38
C GLY A 38 42.62 58.87 -37.87
N GLY A 39 42.00 59.96 -37.42
CA GLY A 39 41.99 60.41 -36.02
C GLY A 39 40.68 60.13 -35.26
N LEU A 40 39.81 59.27 -35.80
CA LEU A 40 38.63 58.79 -35.05
C LEU A 40 39.08 58.08 -33.77
N CYS A 41 38.55 58.47 -32.62
CA CYS A 41 38.94 57.90 -31.33
C CYS A 41 38.80 56.36 -31.36
N PRO A 42 39.85 55.59 -31.07
CA PRO A 42 39.76 54.14 -31.00
C PRO A 42 38.87 53.70 -29.82
N LYS A 43 38.50 52.42 -29.80
CA LYS A 43 37.94 51.79 -28.59
C LYS A 43 38.98 51.86 -27.45
N ALA A 44 38.56 51.65 -26.21
CA ALA A 44 39.41 51.79 -25.00
C ALA A 44 39.90 53.20 -24.70
N HIS A 45 39.46 54.21 -25.43
CA HIS A 45 39.97 55.57 -25.29
C HIS A 45 38.84 56.60 -25.37
N LYS A 46 39.06 57.74 -24.71
CA LYS A 46 38.25 58.96 -24.80
C LYS A 46 39.02 60.06 -25.53
N CYS A 47 38.31 60.82 -26.34
CA CYS A 47 38.83 61.98 -27.07
C CYS A 47 37.93 63.18 -26.80
N PRO A 48 38.10 63.88 -25.66
CA PRO A 48 37.37 65.11 -25.38
C PRO A 48 37.67 66.20 -26.43
N PRO A 49 36.80 67.21 -26.60
CA PRO A 49 36.98 68.24 -27.62
C PRO A 49 38.35 68.95 -27.51
N GLY A 50 39.18 68.83 -28.56
CA GLY A 50 40.55 69.36 -28.59
C GLY A 50 41.66 68.42 -28.11
N ALA A 51 41.38 67.12 -27.92
CA ALA A 51 42.39 66.10 -27.62
C ALA A 51 43.43 65.95 -28.75
N SER A 52 44.72 65.95 -28.41
CA SER A 52 45.83 65.75 -29.35
C SER A 52 46.17 64.28 -29.61
N ALA A 53 45.81 63.40 -28.69
CA ALA A 53 45.92 61.95 -28.79
C ALA A 53 44.68 61.29 -28.17
N ALA A 54 44.48 60.01 -28.44
CA ALA A 54 43.48 59.22 -27.74
C ALA A 54 43.93 58.99 -26.28
N GLU A 55 43.11 59.39 -25.30
CA GLU A 55 43.39 59.14 -23.88
C GLU A 55 42.83 57.78 -23.48
N ALA A 56 43.66 56.85 -23.01
CA ALA A 56 43.16 55.55 -22.54
C ALA A 56 42.15 55.72 -21.39
N CYS A 57 41.14 54.87 -21.34
CA CYS A 57 40.22 54.80 -20.20
C CYS A 57 41.00 54.49 -18.92
N LEU A 58 40.55 55.04 -17.79
CA LEU A 58 41.13 54.70 -16.49
C LEU A 58 40.65 53.31 -16.07
N ILE A 59 41.38 52.66 -15.16
CA ILE A 59 40.94 51.40 -14.58
C ILE A 59 39.52 51.56 -14.01
N ASN A 60 38.62 50.63 -14.33
CA ASN A 60 37.18 50.65 -14.01
C ASN A 60 36.32 51.58 -14.90
N GLU A 61 36.89 52.21 -15.92
CA GLU A 61 36.17 52.82 -17.05
C GLU A 61 36.42 51.99 -18.33
N TRP A 62 35.43 51.87 -19.20
CA TRP A 62 35.55 51.15 -20.47
C TRP A 62 34.89 51.91 -21.62
N GLN A 63 35.34 51.66 -22.85
CA GLN A 63 34.75 52.30 -24.02
C GLN A 63 34.73 51.36 -25.25
N PRO A 64 33.62 50.63 -25.48
CA PRO A 64 33.52 49.65 -26.56
C PRO A 64 33.28 50.27 -27.94
N LEU A 65 32.97 51.57 -28.02
CA LEU A 65 32.66 52.27 -29.27
C LEU A 65 33.82 53.18 -29.70
N LYS A 66 34.02 53.30 -31.02
CA LYS A 66 34.90 54.32 -31.59
C LYS A 66 34.21 55.69 -31.59
N GLY A 67 34.99 56.76 -31.58
CA GLY A 67 34.48 58.12 -31.75
C GLY A 67 33.90 58.76 -30.49
N GLN A 68 34.37 58.37 -29.30
CA GLN A 68 33.75 58.71 -28.02
C GLN A 68 34.52 59.80 -27.28
N THR A 69 33.79 60.68 -26.58
CA THR A 69 34.36 61.81 -25.82
C THR A 69 34.72 61.47 -24.39
N GLU A 70 34.11 60.44 -23.82
CA GLU A 70 34.23 60.01 -22.43
C GLU A 70 34.21 58.48 -22.36
N CYS A 71 34.77 57.90 -21.29
CA CYS A 71 34.67 56.47 -21.02
C CYS A 71 33.47 56.21 -20.08
N GLN A 72 32.85 55.05 -20.19
CA GLN A 72 31.71 54.69 -19.33
C GLN A 72 32.21 53.99 -18.05
N PRO A 73 31.59 54.22 -16.88
CA PRO A 73 31.91 53.46 -15.68
C PRO A 73 31.57 51.98 -15.90
N CYS A 74 32.41 51.08 -15.36
CA CYS A 74 32.18 49.65 -15.45
C CYS A 74 30.89 49.25 -14.68
N PRO A 75 29.92 48.56 -15.32
CA PRO A 75 28.70 48.14 -14.64
C PRO A 75 28.98 47.17 -13.48
N ALA A 76 28.32 47.36 -12.35
CA ALA A 76 28.35 46.37 -11.27
C ALA A 76 27.91 44.99 -11.79
N GLY A 77 28.59 43.94 -11.34
CA GLY A 77 28.45 42.58 -11.86
C GLY A 77 29.39 42.25 -13.03
N PHE A 78 30.16 43.21 -13.55
CA PHE A 78 31.11 43.01 -14.64
C PHE A 78 32.54 43.38 -14.24
N ILE A 79 33.50 42.73 -14.89
CA ILE A 79 34.92 43.10 -14.94
C ILE A 79 35.14 43.70 -16.32
N CYS A 80 35.52 44.97 -16.37
CA CYS A 80 35.75 45.65 -17.64
C CYS A 80 37.25 45.79 -17.88
N ASP A 81 37.73 45.18 -18.95
CA ASP A 81 38.94 45.64 -19.62
C ASP A 81 38.57 46.84 -20.50
N ASP A 82 39.55 47.67 -20.88
CA ASP A 82 39.32 48.97 -21.54
C ASP A 82 38.34 48.92 -22.74
N THR A 83 38.28 47.79 -23.48
CA THR A 83 37.36 47.57 -24.61
C THR A 83 36.11 46.72 -24.34
N GLU A 84 36.09 45.87 -23.31
CA GLU A 84 35.06 44.82 -23.15
C GLU A 84 34.66 44.60 -21.68
N ALA A 85 33.35 44.55 -21.42
CA ALA A 85 32.78 44.20 -20.12
C ALA A 85 32.44 42.70 -20.06
N THR A 86 33.21 41.95 -19.28
CA THR A 86 32.99 40.51 -19.03
C THR A 86 32.19 40.29 -17.75
N PRO A 87 31.20 39.37 -17.69
CA PRO A 87 30.50 39.07 -16.44
C PRO A 87 31.46 38.56 -15.37
N CYS A 88 31.31 39.03 -14.13
CA CYS A 88 32.11 38.58 -12.99
C CYS A 88 32.03 37.04 -12.84
N ASP A 89 33.15 36.36 -12.71
CA ASP A 89 33.20 34.88 -12.66
C ASP A 89 32.33 34.28 -11.56
N ALA A 90 31.78 33.08 -11.79
CA ALA A 90 31.14 32.30 -10.74
C ALA A 90 32.13 32.06 -9.57
N GLY A 91 31.64 32.23 -8.33
CA GLY A 91 32.42 32.26 -7.11
C GLY A 91 32.87 33.65 -6.66
N TYR A 92 32.71 34.67 -7.50
CA TYR A 92 33.14 36.04 -7.25
C TYR A 92 31.99 37.04 -7.42
N TYR A 93 32.12 38.22 -6.82
CA TYR A 93 31.26 39.37 -7.04
C TYR A 93 32.09 40.61 -7.39
N CYS A 94 31.52 41.51 -8.16
CA CYS A 94 32.14 42.71 -8.69
C CYS A 94 31.21 43.89 -8.39
N ASP A 95 31.57 44.72 -7.42
CA ASP A 95 30.72 45.83 -6.94
C ASP A 95 30.72 47.07 -7.84
N GLY A 96 31.55 47.08 -8.89
CA GLY A 96 31.69 48.21 -9.82
C GLY A 96 32.41 49.43 -9.23
N VAL A 97 32.97 49.32 -8.00
CA VAL A 97 33.70 50.42 -7.35
C VAL A 97 35.20 50.31 -7.63
N ASP A 98 35.78 49.16 -7.29
CA ASP A 98 37.21 48.91 -7.43
C ASP A 98 37.57 48.13 -8.71
N GLY A 99 36.58 47.64 -9.46
CA GLY A 99 36.71 46.84 -10.70
C GLY A 99 37.44 45.50 -10.55
N THR A 100 38.02 45.22 -9.39
CA THR A 100 38.55 43.91 -9.01
C THR A 100 37.41 42.94 -8.69
N LYS A 101 37.50 41.69 -9.17
CA LYS A 101 36.63 40.62 -8.70
C LYS A 101 36.96 40.24 -7.25
N LYS A 102 35.96 40.30 -6.37
CA LYS A 102 36.05 39.98 -4.95
C LYS A 102 35.53 38.56 -4.73
N ALA A 103 36.32 37.72 -4.08
CA ALA A 103 35.96 36.32 -3.86
C ALA A 103 34.82 36.22 -2.84
N CYS A 104 33.83 35.35 -3.08
CA CYS A 104 32.85 35.04 -2.03
C CYS A 104 33.56 34.49 -0.78
N PRO A 105 33.20 34.95 0.43
CA PRO A 105 33.89 34.59 1.67
C PRO A 105 33.73 33.10 2.01
N VAL A 106 34.67 32.59 2.82
CA VAL A 106 34.64 31.22 3.36
C VAL A 106 33.29 30.94 4.02
N GLY A 107 32.71 29.78 3.73
CA GLY A 107 31.35 29.42 4.15
C GLY A 107 30.23 29.85 3.20
N THR A 108 30.57 30.49 2.07
CA THR A 108 29.63 30.83 1.00
C THR A 108 30.13 30.35 -0.37
N TYR A 109 29.24 30.28 -1.35
CA TYR A 109 29.56 29.94 -2.75
C TYR A 109 28.62 30.69 -3.70
N GLN A 110 28.99 30.81 -4.98
CA GLN A 110 28.19 31.54 -5.96
C GLN A 110 28.20 30.83 -7.32
N PRO A 111 27.15 30.07 -7.68
CA PRO A 111 27.10 29.32 -8.94
C PRO A 111 26.78 30.16 -10.17
N LEU A 112 26.36 31.43 -10.00
CA LEU A 112 25.98 32.30 -11.10
C LEU A 112 27.02 33.40 -11.33
N PRO A 113 27.53 33.59 -12.55
CA PRO A 113 28.35 34.76 -12.88
C PRO A 113 27.51 36.05 -12.91
N GLY A 114 28.16 37.21 -12.94
CA GLY A 114 27.51 38.52 -13.11
C GLY A 114 27.11 39.23 -11.81
N GLN A 115 27.72 38.88 -10.67
CA GLN A 115 27.19 39.22 -9.35
C GLN A 115 27.72 40.53 -8.78
N THR A 116 26.86 41.28 -8.10
CA THR A 116 27.10 42.70 -7.77
C THR A 116 27.53 42.98 -6.34
N SER A 117 27.39 42.02 -5.40
CA SER A 117 27.73 42.24 -3.99
C SER A 117 27.93 40.94 -3.21
N GLU A 118 28.59 41.02 -2.05
CA GLU A 118 28.81 39.89 -1.13
C GLU A 118 27.50 39.22 -0.68
N ALA A 119 26.42 40.00 -0.55
CA ALA A 119 25.09 39.50 -0.19
C ALA A 119 24.47 38.55 -1.23
N SER A 120 25.04 38.47 -2.45
CA SER A 120 24.66 37.46 -3.45
C SER A 120 25.23 36.07 -3.16
N CYS A 121 26.34 35.99 -2.41
CA CYS A 121 27.03 34.75 -2.12
C CYS A 121 26.13 33.85 -1.27
N LEU A 122 25.75 32.69 -1.81
CA LEU A 122 24.83 31.76 -1.16
C LEU A 122 25.54 31.07 0.02
N PRO A 123 24.86 30.84 1.16
CA PRO A 123 25.43 30.05 2.25
C PRO A 123 25.77 28.64 1.76
N CYS A 124 26.88 28.07 2.25
CA CYS A 124 27.31 26.73 1.87
C CYS A 124 26.19 25.70 2.02
N LYS A 125 26.03 24.82 1.03
CA LYS A 125 25.03 23.75 1.09
C LYS A 125 25.38 22.78 2.23
N SER A 126 24.38 22.35 2.99
CA SER A 126 24.52 21.26 3.97
C SER A 126 25.17 20.02 3.34
N GLY A 127 26.00 19.31 4.14
CA GLY A 127 26.80 18.18 3.66
C GLY A 127 28.05 18.54 2.85
N TYR A 128 28.36 19.82 2.66
CA TYR A 128 29.58 20.30 2.00
C TYR A 128 30.31 21.31 2.88
N VAL A 129 31.62 21.43 2.67
CA VAL A 129 32.48 22.43 3.33
C VAL A 129 32.90 23.46 2.28
N CYS A 130 32.65 24.73 2.53
CA CYS A 130 33.10 25.82 1.67
C CYS A 130 34.35 26.46 2.28
N GLY A 131 35.42 25.66 2.41
CA GLY A 131 36.63 26.01 3.19
C GLY A 131 37.58 26.99 2.49
N SER A 132 37.40 27.20 1.18
CA SER A 132 38.16 28.16 0.38
C SER A 132 37.27 29.34 -0.03
N PRO A 133 37.79 30.57 -0.12
CA PRO A 133 37.06 31.68 -0.73
C PRO A 133 36.98 31.51 -2.25
N GLY A 134 36.00 32.14 -2.90
CA GLY A 134 35.91 32.19 -4.36
C GLY A 134 35.22 30.98 -5.02
N LEU A 135 34.42 30.21 -4.27
CA LEU A 135 33.86 28.95 -4.75
C LEU A 135 32.64 29.14 -5.68
N ALA A 136 32.76 28.70 -6.93
CA ALA A 136 31.63 28.62 -7.86
C ALA A 136 30.61 27.53 -7.47
N ARG A 137 31.06 26.46 -6.80
CA ARG A 137 30.21 25.36 -6.32
C ARG A 137 30.87 24.74 -5.08
N PRO A 138 30.10 24.14 -4.15
CA PRO A 138 30.70 23.35 -3.08
C PRO A 138 31.39 22.14 -3.73
N VAL A 139 32.71 22.05 -3.56
CA VAL A 139 33.57 20.98 -4.11
C VAL A 139 33.96 19.99 -3.03
N ASP A 140 34.30 20.47 -1.84
CA ASP A 140 34.64 19.63 -0.71
C ASP A 140 33.35 19.13 -0.07
N LYS A 141 33.11 17.82 -0.12
CA LYS A 141 32.07 17.20 0.70
C LYS A 141 32.47 17.26 2.17
N CYS A 142 31.49 17.18 3.06
CA CYS A 142 31.77 17.02 4.49
C CYS A 142 32.67 15.80 4.71
N PRO A 143 33.83 15.95 5.36
CA PRO A 143 34.77 14.84 5.52
C PRO A 143 34.16 13.73 6.38
N ALA A 144 34.50 12.50 6.04
CA ALA A 144 34.08 11.31 6.79
C ALA A 144 34.43 11.46 8.28
N GLY A 145 33.50 11.07 9.16
CA GLY A 145 33.58 11.31 10.60
C GLY A 145 33.05 12.68 11.05
N SER A 146 32.48 13.49 10.17
CA SER A 146 31.86 14.78 10.49
C SER A 146 30.54 14.98 9.76
N TYR A 147 29.68 15.84 10.30
CA TYR A 147 28.48 16.34 9.64
C TYR A 147 28.55 17.87 9.49
N CYS A 148 27.97 18.39 8.41
CA CYS A 148 28.13 19.79 8.03
C CYS A 148 26.78 20.49 7.88
N VAL A 149 26.47 21.39 8.81
CA VAL A 149 25.26 22.23 8.80
C VAL A 149 25.67 23.61 8.32
N GLY A 150 25.53 23.85 7.03
CA GLY A 150 26.09 25.02 6.37
C GLY A 150 27.62 24.98 6.37
N ALA A 151 28.26 26.12 6.66
CA ALA A 151 29.72 26.25 6.71
C ALA A 151 30.39 25.54 7.92
N SER A 152 29.60 25.11 8.90
CA SER A 152 30.10 24.58 10.17
C SER A 152 30.28 23.06 10.11
N GLN A 153 31.53 22.61 10.16
CA GLN A 153 31.87 21.20 10.35
C GLN A 153 31.75 20.84 11.84
N HIS A 154 30.99 19.80 12.15
CA HIS A 154 30.85 19.24 13.50
C HIS A 154 31.33 17.79 13.52
N PRO A 155 32.11 17.36 14.53
CA PRO A 155 32.46 15.95 14.67
C PRO A 155 31.20 15.11 14.85
N CYS A 156 31.18 13.90 14.28
CA CYS A 156 30.04 13.01 14.43
C CYS A 156 29.89 12.60 15.91
N PRO A 157 28.75 12.83 16.58
CA PRO A 157 28.60 12.52 17.99
C PRO A 157 28.51 11.01 18.25
N GLU A 158 28.95 10.56 19.43
CA GLU A 158 28.83 9.17 19.87
C GLU A 158 27.38 8.62 19.71
N GLY A 159 27.25 7.37 19.28
CA GLY A 159 25.97 6.74 18.91
C GLY A 159 25.53 7.02 17.46
N PHE A 160 26.28 7.83 16.72
CA PHE A 160 26.05 8.14 15.31
C PHE A 160 27.31 7.86 14.47
N TYR A 161 27.13 7.74 13.16
CA TYR A 161 28.20 7.69 12.17
C TYR A 161 27.89 8.64 11.02
N CYS A 162 28.93 9.16 10.38
CA CYS A 162 28.86 10.21 9.39
C CYS A 162 29.78 9.86 8.20
N PRO A 163 29.27 9.17 7.17
CA PRO A 163 29.97 9.00 5.90
C PRO A 163 30.31 10.35 5.23
N GLU A 164 31.17 10.33 4.22
CA GLU A 164 31.51 11.52 3.43
C GLU A 164 30.24 12.18 2.83
N GLY A 165 30.07 13.49 3.06
CA GLY A 165 28.92 14.27 2.58
C GLY A 165 27.72 14.34 3.53
N THR A 166 27.85 13.90 4.79
CA THR A 166 26.73 13.85 5.74
C THR A 166 26.21 15.24 6.15
N GLU A 167 24.90 15.47 5.94
CA GLU A 167 24.22 16.72 6.34
C GLU A 167 23.81 16.73 7.83
N ALA A 168 23.43 15.57 8.37
CA ALA A 168 23.08 15.35 9.78
C ALA A 168 23.47 13.93 10.21
N PRO A 169 23.91 13.69 11.45
CA PRO A 169 24.48 12.40 11.86
C PRO A 169 23.52 11.22 11.64
N TYR A 170 24.02 10.11 11.08
CA TYR A 170 23.21 8.90 10.95
C TYR A 170 23.27 8.11 12.27
N PRO A 171 22.14 7.90 12.96
CA PRO A 171 22.12 7.12 14.19
C PRO A 171 22.55 5.68 13.87
N CYS A 172 23.33 5.09 14.78
CA CYS A 172 23.90 3.76 14.56
C CYS A 172 22.83 2.75 14.12
N SER A 173 23.09 2.06 13.01
CA SER A 173 22.12 1.12 12.43
C SER A 173 21.79 0.02 13.45
N PRO A 174 20.52 -0.42 13.56
CA PRO A 174 20.17 -1.52 14.45
C PRO A 174 21.06 -2.74 14.22
N GLY A 175 21.44 -3.41 15.30
CA GLY A 175 22.43 -4.49 15.30
C GLY A 175 23.90 -4.04 15.33
N HIS A 176 24.19 -2.75 15.19
CA HIS A 176 25.55 -2.20 15.26
C HIS A 176 25.70 -1.25 16.45
N TYR A 177 26.95 -0.99 16.85
CA TYR A 177 27.28 0.00 17.85
C TYR A 177 28.31 1.03 17.32
N CYS A 178 28.20 2.25 17.84
CA CYS A 178 28.96 3.42 17.42
C CYS A 178 29.60 4.05 18.66
N GLN A 179 30.78 3.55 19.04
CA GLN A 179 31.53 3.92 20.24
C GLN A 179 32.53 5.04 19.96
N GLY A 180 32.41 6.14 20.71
CA GLY A 180 33.19 7.36 20.52
C GLY A 180 32.70 8.27 19.39
N ASP A 181 33.24 9.48 19.36
CA ASP A 181 32.95 10.50 18.34
C ASP A 181 33.80 10.31 17.07
N GLY A 182 33.42 11.00 15.99
CA GLY A 182 34.21 11.09 14.76
C GLY A 182 34.09 9.89 13.82
N LEU A 183 33.07 9.04 14.00
CA LEU A 183 32.94 7.78 13.26
C LEU A 183 32.46 7.99 11.81
N GLU A 184 33.24 7.52 10.83
CA GLU A 184 32.82 7.41 9.42
C GLU A 184 31.70 6.37 9.23
N ARG A 185 31.82 5.26 9.95
CA ARG A 185 31.06 4.02 9.81
C ARG A 185 30.88 3.39 11.19
N PRO A 186 29.88 2.51 11.41
CA PRO A 186 29.68 1.87 12.71
C PRO A 186 30.94 1.15 13.20
N THR A 187 31.23 1.23 14.50
CA THR A 187 32.43 0.64 15.13
C THR A 187 32.46 -0.88 14.97
N GLY A 188 31.29 -1.53 15.03
CA GLY A 188 31.15 -2.95 14.77
C GLY A 188 29.75 -3.48 15.02
N LEU A 189 29.62 -4.81 14.95
CA LEU A 189 28.40 -5.53 15.31
C LEU A 189 28.22 -5.61 16.83
N CYS A 190 26.96 -5.56 17.28
CA CYS A 190 26.57 -5.86 18.66
C CYS A 190 27.05 -7.27 19.05
N ALA A 191 27.60 -7.46 20.24
CA ALA A 191 28.10 -8.77 20.66
C ALA A 191 26.97 -9.81 20.76
N GLN A 192 27.33 -11.06 20.48
CA GLN A 192 26.51 -12.21 20.80
C GLN A 192 26.03 -12.17 22.26
N GLY A 193 24.75 -12.46 22.49
CA GLY A 193 24.11 -12.35 23.81
C GLY A 193 23.52 -10.97 24.12
N HIS A 194 23.70 -9.98 23.24
CA HIS A 194 23.12 -8.65 23.37
C HIS A 194 22.39 -8.24 22.07
N TYR A 195 21.51 -7.25 22.15
CA TYR A 195 20.87 -6.66 20.97
C TYR A 195 21.02 -5.13 20.98
N CYS A 196 21.28 -4.56 19.81
CA CYS A 196 21.55 -3.13 19.65
C CYS A 196 20.39 -2.46 18.92
N ALA A 197 19.65 -1.62 19.62
CA ALA A 197 18.65 -0.74 19.02
C ALA A 197 19.33 0.42 18.25
N LYS A 198 18.52 1.22 17.56
CA LYS A 198 18.97 2.38 16.79
C LYS A 198 19.71 3.37 17.69
N GLY A 199 20.97 3.70 17.36
CA GLY A 199 21.81 4.62 18.12
C GLY A 199 22.60 4.01 19.28
N ALA A 200 22.82 2.69 19.30
CA ALA A 200 23.64 2.04 20.33
C ALA A 200 25.10 2.56 20.34
N THR A 201 25.62 2.90 21.52
CA THR A 201 26.98 3.44 21.71
C THR A 201 28.01 2.37 22.11
N VAL A 202 27.57 1.25 22.69
CA VAL A 202 28.45 0.20 23.25
C VAL A 202 28.18 -1.17 22.63
N ARG A 203 29.23 -2.00 22.52
CA ARG A 203 29.14 -3.36 21.93
C ARG A 203 28.29 -4.34 22.75
N ASN A 204 28.32 -4.19 24.07
CA ASN A 204 27.65 -5.05 25.03
C ASN A 204 26.67 -4.19 25.86
N PRO A 205 25.55 -3.74 25.28
CA PRO A 205 24.57 -2.91 25.98
C PRO A 205 23.92 -3.70 27.13
N THR A 206 23.83 -3.06 28.29
CA THR A 206 23.17 -3.61 29.50
C THR A 206 21.80 -2.98 29.68
N GLY A 207 20.77 -3.78 29.91
CA GLY A 207 19.38 -3.31 30.06
C GLY A 207 18.35 -4.40 29.81
N SER A 208 17.11 -4.17 30.24
CA SER A 208 15.99 -5.09 30.01
C SER A 208 14.93 -4.47 29.11
N LEU A 209 14.44 -5.26 28.15
CA LEU A 209 13.31 -4.90 27.30
C LEU A 209 12.00 -5.11 28.09
N ASP A 210 11.31 -4.03 28.45
CA ASP A 210 9.99 -4.10 29.09
C ASP A 210 8.91 -4.39 28.05
N ILE A 211 8.54 -5.67 27.95
CA ILE A 211 7.66 -6.22 26.90
C ILE A 211 6.23 -5.64 26.97
N GLU A 212 5.80 -5.06 28.09
CA GLU A 212 4.48 -4.42 28.23
C GLU A 212 4.29 -3.14 27.37
N PHE A 213 5.38 -2.46 26.97
CA PHE A 213 5.32 -1.21 26.19
C PHE A 213 6.07 -1.29 24.85
N CYS A 214 5.78 -2.33 24.08
CA CYS A 214 6.25 -2.42 22.70
C CYS A 214 5.58 -1.34 21.83
N PHE A 215 6.23 -0.17 21.65
CA PHE A 215 6.29 0.62 20.39
C PHE A 215 6.92 2.03 20.51
N THR A 216 7.19 2.57 21.71
CA THR A 216 7.60 3.99 21.86
C THR A 216 9.07 4.26 22.19
N SER A 217 9.82 3.30 22.73
CA SER A 217 11.28 3.44 22.91
C SER A 217 11.97 2.08 22.96
N LEU A 218 12.66 1.71 21.88
CA LEU A 218 13.49 0.51 21.83
C LEU A 218 14.87 0.81 22.39
N THR A 219 15.15 0.32 23.59
CA THR A 219 16.45 0.39 24.25
C THR A 219 17.29 -0.85 23.93
N SER A 220 18.57 -0.65 23.61
CA SER A 220 19.56 -1.74 23.51
C SER A 220 19.75 -2.43 24.86
N GLY A 221 20.06 -3.73 24.88
CA GLY A 221 20.20 -4.45 26.15
C GLY A 221 20.67 -5.90 26.08
N ASP A 222 20.59 -6.53 27.25
CA ASP A 222 20.85 -7.94 27.52
C ASP A 222 19.79 -8.81 26.84
N CYS A 223 20.18 -9.92 26.20
CA CYS A 223 19.19 -10.79 25.55
C CYS A 223 18.21 -11.37 26.59
N PRO A 224 16.89 -11.12 26.48
CA PRO A 224 15.93 -11.55 27.47
C PRO A 224 15.74 -13.08 27.48
N ALA A 225 15.34 -13.62 28.62
CA ALA A 225 14.96 -15.03 28.73
C ALA A 225 13.80 -15.35 27.76
N GLY A 226 13.83 -16.55 27.17
CA GLY A 226 12.98 -16.96 26.05
C GLY A 226 13.54 -16.59 24.67
N TYR A 227 14.60 -15.80 24.59
CA TYR A 227 15.18 -15.33 23.34
C TYR A 227 16.66 -15.71 23.22
N TYR A 228 17.18 -15.68 22.00
CA TYR A 228 18.61 -15.73 21.71
C TYR A 228 18.99 -14.58 20.76
N CYS A 229 20.21 -14.10 20.91
CA CYS A 229 20.71 -12.90 20.25
C CYS A 229 22.06 -13.21 19.57
N PRO A 230 22.04 -13.60 18.27
CA PRO A 230 23.27 -13.79 17.50
C PRO A 230 23.99 -12.45 17.29
N GLU A 231 25.29 -12.49 16.96
CA GLU A 231 26.07 -11.28 16.73
C GLU A 231 25.44 -10.41 15.63
N GLY A 232 25.37 -9.09 15.86
CA GLY A 232 24.79 -8.14 14.90
C GLY A 232 23.26 -8.01 14.91
N ILE A 233 22.57 -8.55 15.92
CA ILE A 233 21.10 -8.54 15.97
C ILE A 233 20.49 -7.23 16.51
N ALA A 234 19.43 -6.78 15.84
CA ALA A 234 18.67 -5.57 16.20
C ALA A 234 17.57 -5.82 17.25
N PHE A 235 16.97 -7.02 17.26
CA PHE A 235 15.84 -7.39 18.10
C PHE A 235 15.99 -8.85 18.57
N PRO A 236 15.72 -9.20 19.84
CA PRO A 236 15.85 -10.56 20.33
C PRO A 236 15.08 -11.59 19.49
N VAL A 237 15.73 -12.70 19.12
CA VAL A 237 15.09 -13.76 18.32
C VAL A 237 14.42 -14.75 19.25
N ARG A 238 13.12 -15.01 19.04
CA ARG A 238 12.33 -15.92 19.87
C ARG A 238 12.86 -17.35 19.76
N CYS A 239 13.05 -18.03 20.90
CA CYS A 239 13.22 -19.49 20.89
C CYS A 239 11.96 -20.15 20.29
N PRO A 240 12.10 -21.13 19.37
CA PRO A 240 10.97 -21.75 18.67
C PRO A 240 10.24 -22.79 19.55
N PRO A 241 8.98 -23.14 19.20
CA PRO A 241 8.24 -24.21 19.86
C PRO A 241 9.02 -25.53 19.91
N GLY A 242 8.91 -26.21 21.04
CA GLY A 242 9.75 -27.37 21.42
C GLY A 242 11.02 -26.98 22.18
N THR A 243 11.30 -25.68 22.36
CA THR A 243 12.43 -25.18 23.14
C THR A 243 12.01 -24.07 24.11
N PHE A 244 12.81 -23.86 25.15
CA PHE A 244 12.67 -22.76 26.10
C PHE A 244 14.05 -22.23 26.51
N SER A 245 14.12 -21.02 27.07
CA SER A 245 15.36 -20.47 27.62
C SER A 245 15.08 -19.71 28.90
N ALA A 246 15.43 -20.28 30.05
CA ALA A 246 15.31 -19.61 31.34
C ALA A 246 16.38 -18.54 31.58
N GLY A 247 17.51 -18.60 30.86
CA GLY A 247 18.66 -17.71 31.00
C GLY A 247 18.58 -16.47 30.13
N ARG A 248 19.15 -15.36 30.62
CA ARG A 248 19.45 -14.18 29.80
C ARG A 248 20.78 -14.36 29.05
N ASN A 249 21.08 -13.44 28.14
CA ASN A 249 22.34 -13.33 27.39
C ASN A 249 22.70 -14.59 26.59
N LYS A 250 21.66 -15.20 26.01
CA LYS A 250 21.81 -16.33 25.09
C LYS A 250 22.15 -15.87 23.69
N GLY A 251 23.05 -16.60 23.04
CA GLY A 251 23.77 -16.14 21.86
C GLY A 251 23.45 -16.89 20.57
N ALA A 252 22.93 -18.10 20.66
CA ALA A 252 22.65 -18.94 19.51
C ALA A 252 21.37 -19.76 19.71
N LEU A 253 20.81 -20.31 18.62
CA LEU A 253 19.65 -21.20 18.70
C LEU A 253 19.93 -22.44 19.58
N SER A 254 21.19 -22.88 19.67
CA SER A 254 21.62 -23.96 20.56
C SER A 254 21.55 -23.64 22.06
N ASP A 255 21.39 -22.36 22.43
CA ASP A 255 21.12 -21.96 23.82
C ASP A 255 19.66 -22.14 24.22
N CYS A 256 18.74 -22.25 23.25
CA CYS A 256 17.36 -22.63 23.51
C CYS A 256 17.33 -24.11 23.89
N GLN A 257 17.13 -24.41 25.16
CA GLN A 257 17.11 -25.77 25.67
C GLN A 257 15.88 -26.51 25.10
N PRO A 258 16.02 -27.76 24.63
CA PRO A 258 14.84 -28.56 24.26
C PRO A 258 13.92 -28.72 25.46
N CYS A 259 12.61 -28.77 25.21
CA CYS A 259 11.64 -28.99 26.27
C CYS A 259 11.99 -30.26 27.06
N THR A 260 11.92 -30.20 28.39
CA THR A 260 12.26 -31.35 29.23
C THR A 260 11.29 -32.50 28.99
N ALA A 261 11.79 -33.73 28.87
CA ALA A 261 10.93 -34.90 28.69
C ALA A 261 9.84 -34.97 29.78
N GLY A 262 8.62 -35.33 29.38
CA GLY A 262 7.40 -35.27 30.19
C GLY A 262 6.61 -33.96 30.05
N PHE A 263 7.22 -32.91 29.48
CA PHE A 263 6.63 -31.58 29.33
C PHE A 263 6.66 -31.12 27.87
N TYR A 264 5.73 -30.24 27.51
CA TYR A 264 5.65 -29.65 26.17
C TYR A 264 5.89 -28.14 26.17
N CYS A 265 6.35 -27.63 25.04
CA CYS A 265 6.72 -26.22 24.83
C CYS A 265 6.00 -25.69 23.58
N GLY A 266 4.72 -25.35 23.71
CA GLY A 266 3.85 -25.00 22.57
C GLY A 266 3.93 -23.56 22.08
N GLY A 267 4.45 -22.66 22.90
CA GLY A 267 4.63 -21.24 22.58
C GLY A 267 6.00 -20.92 21.97
N PHE A 268 6.10 -19.73 21.39
CA PHE A 268 7.38 -19.07 21.13
C PHE A 268 7.86 -18.33 22.38
N ALA A 269 9.17 -18.12 22.49
CA ALA A 269 9.80 -17.32 23.54
C ALA A 269 9.51 -17.76 24.99
N LEU A 270 9.39 -19.07 25.20
CA LEU A 270 9.14 -19.65 26.51
C LEU A 270 10.36 -19.50 27.43
N THR A 271 10.14 -18.99 28.64
CA THR A 271 11.12 -18.94 29.73
C THR A 271 11.11 -20.20 30.60
N ALA A 272 10.01 -20.96 30.55
CA ALA A 272 9.80 -22.23 31.21
C ALA A 272 8.90 -23.13 30.34
N VAL A 273 8.83 -24.42 30.64
CA VAL A 273 7.94 -25.37 29.95
C VAL A 273 6.46 -24.97 30.06
N SER A 274 5.65 -25.24 29.03
CA SER A 274 4.23 -24.82 29.00
C SER A 274 3.34 -25.64 29.94
N GLY A 275 3.67 -26.92 30.14
CA GLY A 275 2.96 -27.80 31.05
C GLY A 275 3.36 -29.27 30.86
N PRO A 276 2.94 -30.17 31.76
CA PRO A 276 3.12 -31.61 31.59
C PRO A 276 2.26 -32.10 30.42
N CYS A 277 2.68 -33.18 29.78
CA CYS A 277 1.87 -33.82 28.75
C CYS A 277 0.65 -34.55 29.33
N LEU A 278 -0.40 -34.67 28.52
CA LEU A 278 -1.69 -35.17 28.98
C LEU A 278 -1.64 -36.68 29.24
N ALA A 279 -2.40 -37.11 30.25
CA ALA A 279 -2.51 -38.52 30.60
C ALA A 279 -2.99 -39.35 29.39
N GLY A 280 -2.24 -40.40 29.06
CA GLY A 280 -2.41 -41.20 27.84
C GLY A 280 -1.41 -40.87 26.73
N PHE A 281 -0.59 -39.83 26.90
CA PHE A 281 0.47 -39.45 25.97
C PHE A 281 1.80 -39.34 26.72
N TYR A 282 2.90 -39.67 26.05
CA TYR A 282 4.25 -39.41 26.54
C TYR A 282 4.97 -38.41 25.64
N CYS A 283 5.95 -37.71 26.22
CA CYS A 283 6.65 -36.62 25.55
C CYS A 283 8.16 -36.77 25.74
N PRO A 284 8.92 -37.19 24.70
CA PRO A 284 10.37 -37.11 24.72
C PRO A 284 10.84 -35.64 24.74
N ALA A 285 12.13 -35.42 24.95
CA ALA A 285 12.67 -34.06 24.99
C ALA A 285 12.48 -33.33 23.65
N GLY A 286 12.03 -32.07 23.72
CA GLY A 286 11.78 -31.22 22.54
C GLY A 286 10.32 -31.14 22.07
N GLU A 287 9.38 -31.78 22.78
CA GLU A 287 7.98 -31.87 22.34
C GLU A 287 7.23 -30.52 22.35
N ARG A 288 6.37 -30.32 21.35
CA ARG A 288 5.64 -29.07 21.07
C ARG A 288 4.21 -29.07 21.58
N THR A 289 3.59 -30.24 21.73
CA THR A 289 2.16 -30.36 22.02
C THR A 289 1.91 -31.22 23.26
N PRO A 290 0.80 -31.02 23.99
CA PRO A 290 0.44 -31.89 25.10
C PRO A 290 0.03 -33.32 24.68
N TYR A 291 0.04 -33.61 23.37
CA TYR A 291 -0.40 -34.86 22.74
C TYR A 291 0.74 -35.62 22.04
N GLY A 292 2.02 -35.29 22.34
CA GLY A 292 3.21 -35.67 21.56
C GLY A 292 3.18 -37.06 20.93
N HIS A 293 3.22 -38.11 21.76
CA HIS A 293 3.06 -39.49 21.29
C HIS A 293 1.97 -40.22 22.10
N PRO A 294 0.98 -40.87 21.46
CA PRO A 294 0.02 -41.70 22.17
C PRO A 294 0.75 -42.88 22.82
N CYS A 295 0.32 -43.26 24.03
CA CYS A 295 0.91 -44.41 24.71
C CYS A 295 0.68 -45.70 23.91
N PRO A 296 1.72 -46.52 23.64
CA PRO A 296 1.57 -47.78 22.92
C PRO A 296 0.78 -48.82 23.73
N LYS A 297 0.29 -49.85 23.04
CA LYS A 297 -0.33 -51.01 23.68
C LYS A 297 0.70 -51.76 24.54
N GLY A 298 0.26 -52.33 25.65
CA GLY A 298 1.12 -52.98 26.64
C GLY A 298 1.72 -52.04 27.70
N SER A 299 1.59 -50.73 27.51
CA SER A 299 2.16 -49.71 28.38
C SER A 299 1.08 -48.70 28.85
N PHE A 300 1.41 -47.87 29.84
CA PHE A 300 0.58 -46.76 30.31
C PHE A 300 1.40 -45.48 30.50
N CYS A 301 0.75 -44.34 30.31
CA CYS A 301 1.39 -43.03 30.34
C CYS A 301 0.63 -42.09 31.29
N PRO A 302 1.05 -41.93 32.57
CA PRO A 302 0.47 -40.94 33.47
C PRO A 302 0.70 -39.50 32.94
N ALA A 303 0.00 -38.52 33.51
CA ALA A 303 0.23 -37.12 33.13
C ALA A 303 1.69 -36.72 33.46
N GLY A 304 2.39 -36.16 32.47
CA GLY A 304 3.81 -35.83 32.59
C GLY A 304 4.80 -36.95 32.24
N ALA A 305 4.35 -38.06 31.63
CA ALA A 305 5.22 -39.19 31.29
C ALA A 305 6.31 -38.82 30.26
N PRO A 306 7.62 -39.03 30.56
CA PRO A 306 8.71 -38.77 29.61
C PRO A 306 8.91 -39.89 28.58
N ALA A 307 8.42 -41.09 28.88
CA ALA A 307 8.41 -42.28 28.04
C ALA A 307 7.16 -43.11 28.39
N ALA A 308 6.86 -44.14 27.60
CA ALA A 308 5.85 -45.13 27.98
C ALA A 308 6.39 -46.04 29.09
N GLU A 309 5.57 -46.33 30.11
CA GLU A 309 5.90 -47.29 31.18
C GLU A 309 5.12 -48.59 30.95
N ASP A 310 5.81 -49.74 30.93
CA ASP A 310 5.16 -51.02 30.66
C ASP A 310 4.19 -51.44 31.77
N CYS A 311 3.11 -52.14 31.41
CA CYS A 311 2.16 -52.64 32.38
C CYS A 311 2.82 -53.70 33.27
N PRO A 312 2.79 -53.56 34.61
CA PRO A 312 3.37 -54.54 35.51
C PRO A 312 2.58 -55.85 35.49
N GLU A 313 3.22 -56.95 35.92
CA GLU A 313 2.63 -58.30 35.93
C GLU A 313 1.23 -58.32 36.58
N GLY A 314 0.29 -59.01 35.93
CA GLY A 314 -1.10 -59.07 36.34
C GLY A 314 -1.98 -57.90 35.85
N LEU A 315 -1.40 -56.92 35.12
CA LEU A 315 -2.12 -55.89 34.39
C LEU A 315 -1.81 -55.96 32.88
N TYR A 316 -2.68 -55.40 32.05
CA TYR A 316 -2.51 -55.35 30.59
C TYR A 316 -3.14 -54.08 29.98
N GLN A 317 -2.75 -53.71 28.75
CA GLN A 317 -3.37 -52.57 28.05
C GLN A 317 -3.53 -52.82 26.54
N PRO A 318 -4.74 -53.18 26.06
CA PRO A 318 -4.97 -53.52 24.65
C PRO A 318 -5.18 -52.30 23.73
N ALA A 319 -5.41 -51.11 24.31
CA ALA A 319 -5.71 -49.89 23.56
C ALA A 319 -4.61 -48.83 23.73
N GLU A 320 -4.31 -48.13 22.64
CA GLU A 320 -3.38 -47.00 22.67
C GLU A 320 -3.99 -45.79 23.41
N GLY A 321 -3.11 -44.86 23.81
CA GLY A 321 -3.52 -43.58 24.40
C GLY A 321 -4.05 -43.68 25.83
N LYS A 322 -3.62 -44.66 26.63
CA LYS A 322 -4.14 -44.91 27.99
C LYS A 322 -3.16 -44.55 29.10
N SER A 323 -3.71 -44.03 30.19
CA SER A 323 -2.97 -43.52 31.34
C SER A 323 -2.88 -44.46 32.54
N LYS A 324 -3.52 -45.63 32.43
CA LYS A 324 -3.54 -46.70 33.43
C LYS A 324 -3.69 -48.03 32.70
N CYS A 325 -3.08 -49.09 33.22
CA CYS A 325 -3.34 -50.46 32.78
C CYS A 325 -4.67 -50.99 33.33
N LEU A 326 -5.24 -51.97 32.65
CA LEU A 326 -6.41 -52.72 33.08
C LEU A 326 -5.96 -53.95 33.88
N THR A 327 -6.79 -54.42 34.82
CA THR A 327 -6.55 -55.71 35.50
C THR A 327 -6.66 -56.86 34.52
N CYS A 328 -5.71 -57.81 34.57
CA CYS A 328 -5.77 -59.03 33.75
C CYS A 328 -7.09 -59.78 33.99
N ILE A 329 -7.66 -60.31 32.92
CA ILE A 329 -8.94 -61.03 32.97
C ILE A 329 -8.72 -62.38 33.67
N ASP A 330 -9.63 -62.73 34.58
CA ASP A 330 -9.62 -64.02 35.29
C ASP A 330 -9.46 -65.20 34.31
N GLY A 331 -8.45 -66.04 34.55
CA GLY A 331 -8.17 -67.23 33.73
C GLY A 331 -7.10 -67.01 32.66
N PHE A 332 -6.64 -65.77 32.51
CA PHE A 332 -5.53 -65.41 31.66
C PHE A 332 -4.35 -64.96 32.51
N MET A 333 -3.14 -65.11 31.98
CA MET A 333 -1.91 -64.53 32.51
C MET A 333 -1.54 -63.30 31.69
N CYS A 334 -1.01 -62.29 32.37
CA CYS A 334 -0.53 -61.05 31.78
C CYS A 334 0.88 -60.77 32.32
N PRO A 335 1.93 -61.27 31.65
CA PRO A 335 3.31 -60.87 31.90
C PRO A 335 3.52 -59.35 31.79
N GLU A 336 4.65 -58.86 32.29
CA GLU A 336 5.04 -57.46 32.14
C GLU A 336 5.03 -57.01 30.66
N GLY A 337 4.49 -55.82 30.38
CA GLY A 337 4.34 -55.28 29.02
C GLY A 337 3.20 -55.88 28.18
N SER A 338 2.28 -56.66 28.77
CA SER A 338 1.23 -57.35 28.00
C SER A 338 0.22 -56.39 27.34
N ALA A 339 0.22 -56.36 26.01
CA ALA A 339 -0.86 -55.77 25.21
C ALA A 339 -2.09 -56.71 25.09
N GLU A 340 -1.87 -58.01 25.14
CA GLU A 340 -2.88 -59.06 24.95
C GLU A 340 -2.84 -60.07 26.10
N VAL A 341 -3.96 -60.75 26.35
CA VAL A 341 -4.11 -61.69 27.47
C VAL A 341 -3.84 -63.13 27.01
N THR A 342 -2.99 -63.88 27.72
CA THR A 342 -2.64 -65.26 27.35
C THR A 342 -3.40 -66.27 28.21
N PRO A 343 -4.14 -67.25 27.67
CA PRO A 343 -4.94 -68.17 28.50
C PRO A 343 -4.05 -69.08 29.37
N CYS A 344 -4.48 -69.36 30.61
CA CYS A 344 -3.75 -70.27 31.50
C CYS A 344 -3.58 -71.67 30.86
N THR A 345 -2.41 -72.28 31.01
CA THR A 345 -2.14 -73.61 30.42
C THR A 345 -2.76 -74.75 31.23
N ALA A 346 -2.89 -75.93 30.62
CA ALA A 346 -3.48 -77.10 31.29
C ALA A 346 -2.73 -77.46 32.59
N GLY A 347 -3.46 -78.00 33.58
CA GLY A 347 -2.97 -78.30 34.92
C GLY A 347 -2.80 -77.08 35.85
N HIS A 348 -3.04 -75.86 35.35
CA HIS A 348 -2.88 -74.61 36.09
C HIS A 348 -4.15 -73.75 36.07
N TYR A 349 -4.34 -72.91 37.08
CA TYR A 349 -5.36 -71.86 37.12
C TYR A 349 -4.73 -70.48 37.35
N CYS A 350 -5.25 -69.46 36.68
CA CYS A 350 -4.69 -68.10 36.70
C CYS A 350 -5.59 -67.17 37.50
N ALA A 351 -5.16 -66.80 38.70
CA ALA A 351 -5.86 -65.88 39.59
C ALA A 351 -5.12 -64.55 39.64
N ALA A 352 -5.83 -63.44 39.42
CA ALA A 352 -5.25 -62.08 39.34
C ALA A 352 -4.06 -61.96 38.37
N GLY A 353 -4.08 -62.71 37.26
CA GLY A 353 -3.05 -62.69 36.21
C GLY A 353 -1.81 -63.57 36.44
N VAL A 354 -1.73 -64.30 37.56
CA VAL A 354 -0.59 -65.18 37.90
C VAL A 354 -1.04 -66.66 37.94
N ALA A 355 -0.20 -67.57 37.45
CA ALA A 355 -0.53 -69.00 37.30
C ALA A 355 -0.17 -69.87 38.52
N PHE A 356 -1.11 -70.71 38.97
CA PHE A 356 -1.00 -71.63 40.10
C PHE A 356 -1.33 -73.08 39.67
N ARG A 357 -0.74 -74.10 40.31
CA ARG A 357 -1.02 -75.53 39.99
C ARG A 357 -2.35 -76.02 40.59
N CYS A 358 -3.05 -76.91 39.89
CA CYS A 358 -4.22 -77.60 40.43
C CYS A 358 -3.87 -78.55 41.62
N PRO A 359 -4.65 -78.57 42.70
CA PRO A 359 -4.38 -79.42 43.88
C PRO A 359 -4.68 -80.90 43.64
N ALA A 360 -4.07 -81.79 44.42
CA ALA A 360 -4.28 -83.24 44.35
C ALA A 360 -5.76 -83.65 44.55
N GLY A 361 -6.17 -84.77 43.96
CA GLY A 361 -7.58 -85.16 43.81
C GLY A 361 -8.32 -84.43 42.67
N THR A 362 -7.68 -83.46 42.03
CA THR A 362 -8.20 -82.73 40.86
C THR A 362 -7.18 -82.68 39.71
N TYR A 363 -7.67 -82.45 38.49
CA TYR A 363 -6.87 -82.29 37.27
C TYR A 363 -7.54 -81.27 36.34
N SER A 364 -6.80 -80.61 35.45
CA SER A 364 -7.44 -79.76 34.42
C SER A 364 -6.83 -79.96 33.04
N PRO A 365 -7.57 -80.55 32.08
CA PRO A 365 -7.20 -80.55 30.68
C PRO A 365 -7.60 -79.22 30.00
N SER A 366 -8.39 -78.40 30.69
CA SER A 366 -8.89 -77.12 30.17
C SER A 366 -7.88 -76.01 30.45
N THR A 367 -7.51 -75.31 29.40
CA THR A 367 -6.85 -74.00 29.47
C THR A 367 -7.84 -72.92 29.90
N GLY A 368 -7.35 -71.82 30.46
CA GLY A 368 -8.18 -70.65 30.80
C GLY A 368 -8.97 -70.72 32.11
N ILE A 369 -8.69 -71.68 33.00
CA ILE A 369 -9.35 -71.72 34.32
C ILE A 369 -8.71 -70.71 35.30
N TRP A 370 -9.51 -70.17 36.23
CA TRP A 370 -9.17 -68.96 37.01
C TRP A 370 -9.17 -69.13 38.53
N LYS A 371 -9.67 -70.25 39.03
CA LYS A 371 -9.65 -70.59 40.45
C LYS A 371 -9.50 -72.10 40.66
N ALA A 372 -8.90 -72.50 41.77
CA ALA A 372 -8.68 -73.91 42.12
C ALA A 372 -9.95 -74.77 42.04
N SER A 373 -11.14 -74.19 42.32
CA SER A 373 -12.42 -74.91 42.24
C SER A 373 -12.88 -75.26 40.81
N GLN A 374 -12.16 -74.84 39.78
CA GLN A 374 -12.39 -75.23 38.37
C GLN A 374 -11.46 -76.34 37.91
N CYS A 375 -10.44 -76.71 38.69
CA CYS A 375 -9.73 -77.96 38.50
C CYS A 375 -10.76 -79.10 38.67
N ARG A 376 -10.90 -79.94 37.64
CA ARG A 376 -11.94 -80.97 37.58
C ARG A 376 -11.60 -82.05 38.61
N PRO A 377 -12.50 -82.41 39.52
CA PRO A 377 -12.26 -83.52 40.44
C PRO A 377 -12.03 -84.83 39.66
N CYS A 378 -11.15 -85.68 40.20
CA CYS A 378 -10.79 -86.98 39.61
C CYS A 378 -12.06 -87.78 39.24
N PRO A 379 -12.16 -88.38 38.04
CA PRO A 379 -13.39 -89.00 37.59
C PRO A 379 -13.77 -90.18 38.49
N PRO A 380 -15.08 -90.38 38.75
CA PRO A 380 -15.56 -91.50 39.54
C PRO A 380 -15.12 -92.83 38.91
N GLY A 381 -14.86 -93.82 39.76
CA GLY A 381 -14.15 -95.05 39.37
C GLY A 381 -12.62 -94.93 39.31
N LYS A 382 -12.03 -93.73 39.48
CA LYS A 382 -10.57 -93.53 39.51
C LYS A 382 -10.06 -92.65 40.67
N VAL A 383 -8.75 -92.76 40.95
CA VAL A 383 -8.03 -92.06 42.02
C VAL A 383 -6.82 -91.28 41.48
N CYS A 384 -6.71 -89.99 41.80
CA CYS A 384 -5.70 -89.06 41.26
C CYS A 384 -4.87 -88.40 42.37
N SER A 385 -3.55 -88.66 42.43
CA SER A 385 -2.70 -88.34 43.59
C SER A 385 -1.63 -87.24 43.38
N ALA A 386 -1.43 -86.74 42.16
CA ALA A 386 -0.40 -85.73 41.85
C ALA A 386 -0.97 -84.30 41.71
N GLU A 387 -0.22 -83.29 42.15
CA GLU A 387 -0.53 -81.87 41.93
C GLU A 387 -0.15 -81.41 40.51
N GLY A 388 -0.92 -80.49 39.94
CA GLY A 388 -0.72 -79.96 38.58
C GLY A 388 -1.13 -80.92 37.46
N ALA A 389 -1.88 -81.98 37.76
CA ALA A 389 -2.30 -82.97 36.77
C ALA A 389 -3.09 -82.35 35.61
N GLN A 390 -2.62 -82.60 34.37
CA GLN A 390 -3.27 -82.13 33.14
C GLN A 390 -4.37 -83.09 32.67
N ASP A 391 -4.20 -84.39 32.93
CA ASP A 391 -5.17 -85.44 32.58
C ASP A 391 -5.24 -86.52 33.69
N THR A 392 -5.83 -87.67 33.36
CA THR A 392 -6.03 -88.80 34.28
C THR A 392 -5.23 -90.04 33.90
N THR A 393 -4.18 -89.90 33.08
CA THR A 393 -3.34 -91.02 32.63
C THR A 393 -2.56 -91.68 33.78
N ALA A 394 -2.26 -90.93 34.84
CA ALA A 394 -1.63 -91.41 36.08
C ALA A 394 -2.63 -91.91 37.16
N ALA A 395 -3.93 -92.06 36.85
CA ALA A 395 -4.96 -92.37 37.84
C ALA A 395 -5.26 -93.88 38.01
N THR A 396 -5.46 -94.33 39.26
CA THR A 396 -5.67 -95.75 39.64
C THR A 396 -7.16 -96.15 39.67
N ALA A 397 -7.48 -97.43 39.42
CA ALA A 397 -8.84 -98.01 39.26
C ALA A 397 -9.61 -98.28 40.58
N CYS A 398 -10.93 -98.60 40.49
CA CYS A 398 -11.84 -98.79 41.64
C CYS A 398 -12.44 -100.23 41.72
N PRO A 399 -12.48 -100.88 42.90
CA PRO A 399 -12.84 -102.29 43.05
C PRO A 399 -14.34 -102.62 42.91
N GLU A 400 -14.64 -103.90 42.66
CA GLU A 400 -15.98 -104.39 42.32
C GLU A 400 -17.00 -104.42 43.47
N GLY A 401 -18.29 -104.44 43.12
CA GLY A 401 -19.42 -104.35 44.06
C GLY A 401 -19.57 -102.99 44.76
N HIS A 402 -18.62 -102.08 44.53
CA HIS A 402 -18.53 -100.75 45.09
C HIS A 402 -18.39 -99.72 43.96
N TYR A 403 -18.63 -98.44 44.27
CA TYR A 403 -18.36 -97.34 43.35
C TYR A 403 -17.63 -96.19 44.04
N CYS A 404 -16.59 -95.69 43.38
CA CYS A 404 -15.80 -94.55 43.84
C CYS A 404 -16.38 -93.26 43.26
N ARG A 405 -16.72 -92.30 44.12
CA ARG A 405 -17.35 -91.03 43.71
C ARG A 405 -16.31 -89.99 43.24
N LEU A 406 -16.81 -88.99 42.52
CA LEU A 406 -16.06 -87.88 41.91
C LEU A 406 -15.16 -87.16 42.94
N GLY A 407 -13.84 -87.07 42.66
CA GLY A 407 -12.86 -86.37 43.50
C GLY A 407 -12.00 -87.26 44.40
N ALA A 408 -11.95 -88.57 44.17
CA ALA A 408 -11.15 -89.48 44.99
C ALA A 408 -9.63 -89.24 44.86
N SER A 409 -8.97 -89.01 45.99
CA SER A 409 -7.50 -88.87 46.13
C SER A 409 -6.81 -90.10 46.75
N ALA A 410 -7.58 -91.08 47.26
CA ALA A 410 -7.12 -92.36 47.78
C ALA A 410 -8.14 -93.50 47.51
N THR A 411 -7.77 -94.76 47.78
CA THR A 411 -8.61 -95.97 47.60
C THR A 411 -9.28 -96.44 48.90
N PRO A 412 -10.44 -97.14 48.86
CA PRO A 412 -11.21 -97.50 50.07
C PRO A 412 -10.57 -98.54 50.99
N ASP A 413 -9.67 -99.39 50.51
CA ASP A 413 -9.16 -100.56 51.27
C ASP A 413 -8.19 -100.22 52.45
N ASN A 414 -7.85 -98.94 52.65
CA ASN A 414 -6.87 -98.50 53.66
C ASN A 414 -7.44 -97.69 54.84
N ASP A 415 -8.76 -97.56 54.97
CA ASP A 415 -9.41 -96.95 56.15
C ASP A 415 -10.52 -97.90 56.70
N PRO A 416 -10.35 -98.48 57.92
CA PRO A 416 -11.33 -99.41 58.48
C PRO A 416 -12.52 -98.73 59.20
N SER A 417 -12.66 -97.40 59.15
CA SER A 417 -13.72 -96.69 59.86
C SER A 417 -15.08 -96.74 59.13
N THR A 418 -16.02 -97.49 59.71
CA THR A 418 -17.41 -97.56 59.21
C THR A 418 -18.06 -96.16 59.19
N CYS A 419 -18.53 -95.71 58.03
CA CYS A 419 -19.18 -94.40 57.89
C CYS A 419 -20.36 -94.24 58.86
N GLY A 420 -20.29 -93.22 59.71
CA GLY A 420 -21.40 -92.78 60.55
C GLY A 420 -22.56 -92.17 59.74
N ARG A 421 -23.66 -91.83 60.41
CA ARG A 421 -24.95 -91.45 59.80
C ARG A 421 -24.99 -90.07 59.09
N ASP A 422 -23.87 -89.51 58.62
CA ASP A 422 -23.83 -88.24 57.89
C ASP A 422 -23.22 -88.43 56.48
N PRO A 423 -23.99 -88.27 55.39
CA PRO A 423 -23.59 -88.68 54.04
C PRO A 423 -22.81 -87.63 53.23
N THR A 424 -22.35 -86.52 53.82
CA THR A 424 -21.77 -85.39 53.06
C THR A 424 -20.26 -85.14 53.24
N SER A 425 -19.58 -85.82 54.17
CA SER A 425 -18.17 -85.55 54.51
C SER A 425 -17.16 -86.63 54.10
N CYS A 426 -17.61 -87.77 53.55
CA CYS A 426 -16.73 -88.89 53.17
C CYS A 426 -16.65 -89.11 51.65
N LEU A 427 -15.55 -88.66 51.05
CA LEU A 427 -14.95 -89.30 49.87
C LEU A 427 -13.88 -90.28 50.38
N PRO A 428 -13.69 -91.49 49.81
CA PRO A 428 -14.37 -92.07 48.64
C PRO A 428 -14.80 -93.57 48.73
N GLY A 429 -16.09 -93.91 48.55
CA GLY A 429 -16.55 -95.29 48.22
C GLY A 429 -17.92 -95.72 48.80
N ALA A 430 -18.79 -96.42 48.03
CA ALA A 430 -20.11 -96.94 48.50
C ALA A 430 -20.68 -98.15 47.70
N ARG A 431 -21.80 -98.78 48.13
CA ARG A 431 -22.46 -99.97 47.49
C ARG A 431 -23.74 -99.68 46.67
N CYS A 432 -24.10 -100.59 45.75
CA CYS A 432 -25.09 -100.42 44.66
C CYS A 432 -26.61 -100.44 45.04
N PRO A 433 -27.47 -99.47 44.59
CA PRO A 433 -28.92 -99.41 44.90
C PRO A 433 -29.88 -100.10 43.89
N SER A 434 -31.20 -100.02 44.14
CA SER A 434 -32.30 -100.62 43.35
C SER A 434 -32.69 -99.88 42.06
N GLY A 435 -32.99 -100.64 41.00
CA GLY A 435 -33.19 -100.16 39.62
C GLY A 435 -31.93 -100.23 38.76
N TYR A 436 -30.82 -100.67 39.35
CA TYR A 436 -29.46 -100.54 38.83
C TYR A 436 -28.58 -101.75 39.24
N TYR A 437 -27.41 -101.91 38.62
CA TYR A 437 -26.43 -102.98 38.86
C TYR A 437 -24.96 -102.50 38.82
N CYS A 438 -24.00 -103.13 39.51
CA CYS A 438 -22.60 -102.64 39.60
C CYS A 438 -21.49 -103.69 39.33
N PRO A 439 -20.75 -103.62 38.21
CA PRO A 439 -19.52 -104.37 37.91
C PRO A 439 -18.21 -103.67 38.41
N PRO A 440 -16.99 -104.19 38.16
CA PRO A 440 -15.73 -103.49 38.43
C PRO A 440 -15.63 -102.10 37.74
N ASP A 441 -14.77 -101.22 38.25
CA ASP A 441 -14.60 -99.82 37.79
C ASP A 441 -15.88 -98.96 37.85
N SER A 442 -16.87 -99.37 38.64
CA SER A 442 -18.14 -98.64 38.76
C SER A 442 -17.92 -97.21 39.28
N ALA A 443 -18.35 -96.24 38.49
CA ALA A 443 -18.47 -94.83 38.87
C ALA A 443 -19.75 -94.53 39.67
N GLY A 444 -20.72 -95.43 39.58
CA GLY A 444 -22.07 -95.37 40.13
C GLY A 444 -22.82 -96.64 39.76
N ALA A 445 -24.10 -96.70 40.08
CA ALA A 445 -24.94 -97.85 39.74
C ALA A 445 -25.46 -97.78 38.29
N ILE A 446 -25.45 -98.90 37.56
CA ILE A 446 -25.75 -98.99 36.12
C ILE A 446 -27.22 -99.37 35.87
N PRO A 447 -28.02 -98.58 35.14
CA PRO A 447 -29.44 -98.87 34.93
C PRO A 447 -29.71 -100.08 34.00
N CYS A 448 -30.92 -100.63 34.13
CA CYS A 448 -31.59 -101.52 33.15
C CYS A 448 -31.35 -101.20 31.66
N PRO A 449 -31.44 -102.19 30.75
CA PRO A 449 -31.14 -102.02 29.32
C PRO A 449 -32.21 -101.25 28.51
N GLN A 450 -31.75 -100.74 27.36
CA GLN A 450 -32.48 -99.79 26.52
C GLN A 450 -33.74 -100.36 25.86
N GLY A 451 -34.66 -99.45 25.54
CA GLY A 451 -36.01 -99.77 25.11
C GLY A 451 -36.92 -100.25 26.24
N THR A 452 -36.49 -100.25 27.51
CA THR A 452 -37.22 -100.85 28.65
C THR A 452 -37.09 -100.10 30.02
N THR A 453 -37.62 -100.61 31.15
CA THR A 453 -37.79 -99.91 32.47
C THR A 453 -37.88 -100.85 33.74
N GLY A 454 -37.09 -100.59 34.83
CA GLY A 454 -37.21 -101.13 36.24
C GLY A 454 -36.45 -102.42 36.71
N SER A 455 -35.83 -102.49 37.93
CA SER A 455 -35.15 -103.70 38.55
C SER A 455 -34.81 -103.62 40.09
N PRO A 456 -34.22 -104.64 40.79
CA PRO A 456 -33.97 -104.69 42.27
C PRO A 456 -32.56 -104.23 42.79
N GLU A 457 -32.37 -104.20 44.12
CA GLU A 457 -31.21 -103.65 44.87
C GLU A 457 -29.97 -104.56 44.98
N GLY A 458 -28.76 -103.98 44.93
CA GLY A 458 -27.49 -104.72 45.04
C GLY A 458 -27.14 -105.57 43.81
N SER A 459 -27.86 -105.39 42.69
CA SER A 459 -27.75 -106.23 41.50
C SER A 459 -26.40 -106.09 40.78
N SER A 460 -26.08 -107.05 39.91
CA SER A 460 -24.87 -107.08 39.08
C SER A 460 -25.12 -107.38 37.59
N SER A 461 -26.39 -107.49 37.13
CA SER A 461 -26.75 -107.96 35.78
C SER A 461 -28.08 -107.37 35.25
N PRO A 462 -28.35 -107.30 33.91
CA PRO A 462 -29.36 -106.42 33.32
C PRO A 462 -30.73 -107.05 32.93
N THR A 463 -30.97 -108.35 33.12
CA THR A 463 -32.06 -109.08 32.41
C THR A 463 -33.49 -108.93 33.00
N GLN A 464 -33.95 -107.74 33.43
CA GLN A 464 -35.07 -107.61 34.38
C GLN A 464 -36.15 -106.48 34.13
N CYS A 465 -36.44 -105.94 32.90
CA CYS A 465 -37.08 -104.58 32.67
C CYS A 465 -38.11 -104.39 31.42
N THR A 466 -39.01 -103.35 31.30
CA THR A 466 -40.18 -103.15 30.28
C THR A 466 -40.41 -101.83 29.37
N PRO A 467 -41.11 -101.79 28.17
CA PRO A 467 -40.91 -100.82 26.98
C PRO A 467 -41.88 -99.60 26.57
N CYS A 468 -41.64 -98.86 25.41
CA CYS A 468 -42.05 -97.41 25.11
C CYS A 468 -42.52 -96.84 23.66
N PRO A 469 -42.99 -95.54 23.51
CA PRO A 469 -43.75 -94.91 22.35
C PRO A 469 -43.06 -93.80 21.45
N PRO A 470 -43.66 -93.30 20.32
CA PRO A 470 -43.05 -92.31 19.37
C PRO A 470 -43.01 -90.83 19.81
N GLY A 471 -42.15 -90.02 19.15
CA GLY A 471 -41.77 -88.65 19.56
C GLY A 471 -40.85 -88.62 20.81
N SER A 472 -40.76 -89.76 21.46
CA SER A 472 -40.02 -90.02 22.69
C SER A 472 -39.14 -91.27 22.51
N TYR A 473 -38.26 -91.48 23.46
CA TYR A 473 -37.43 -92.67 23.58
C TYR A 473 -37.42 -93.18 25.03
N CYS A 474 -37.05 -94.44 25.21
CA CYS A 474 -36.74 -94.97 26.54
C CYS A 474 -35.45 -95.78 26.53
N SER A 475 -34.55 -95.43 27.43
CA SER A 475 -33.18 -95.92 27.48
C SER A 475 -32.91 -96.89 28.63
N GLY A 476 -33.94 -97.34 29.36
CA GLY A 476 -33.77 -98.17 30.54
C GLY A 476 -34.34 -97.55 31.81
N ALA A 477 -34.48 -98.37 32.85
CA ALA A 477 -34.65 -97.99 34.26
C ALA A 477 -35.80 -97.02 34.62
N GLY A 478 -36.81 -96.84 33.76
CA GLY A 478 -37.96 -95.98 34.04
C GLY A 478 -37.85 -94.57 33.47
N ALA A 479 -36.75 -94.25 32.80
CA ALA A 479 -36.58 -92.96 32.11
C ALA A 479 -37.21 -93.01 30.70
N SER A 480 -38.30 -92.27 30.52
CA SER A 480 -38.83 -91.87 29.22
C SER A 480 -38.48 -90.40 28.96
N GLY A 481 -37.92 -90.10 27.79
CA GLY A 481 -37.56 -88.73 27.39
C GLY A 481 -38.06 -88.39 25.99
N GLU A 482 -38.25 -87.10 25.72
CA GLU A 482 -38.53 -86.59 24.38
C GLU A 482 -37.29 -86.76 23.48
N CYS A 483 -37.47 -86.86 22.16
CA CYS A 483 -36.36 -86.91 21.21
C CYS A 483 -35.42 -85.71 21.40
N ASP A 484 -34.09 -85.93 21.32
CA ASP A 484 -33.12 -84.86 21.53
C ASP A 484 -33.08 -83.92 20.31
N PRO A 485 -32.90 -82.60 20.52
CA PRO A 485 -32.76 -81.64 19.44
C PRO A 485 -31.68 -82.08 18.44
N GLY A 486 -32.02 -81.97 17.16
CA GLY A 486 -31.25 -82.49 16.02
C GLY A 486 -31.78 -83.81 15.46
N PHE A 487 -32.68 -84.48 16.18
CA PHE A 487 -33.16 -85.81 15.83
C PHE A 487 -34.68 -85.88 15.95
N PHE A 488 -35.31 -86.76 15.18
CA PHE A 488 -36.73 -87.06 15.22
C PHE A 488 -36.97 -88.55 15.51
N CYS A 489 -37.94 -88.86 16.38
CA CYS A 489 -38.09 -90.20 16.96
C CYS A 489 -39.37 -90.90 16.52
N GLU A 490 -39.24 -92.03 15.83
CA GLU A 490 -40.33 -92.95 15.52
C GLU A 490 -40.63 -93.90 16.71
N ALA A 491 -41.67 -94.73 16.59
CA ALA A 491 -42.17 -95.55 17.70
C ALA A 491 -41.17 -96.62 18.15
N ARG A 492 -41.09 -96.88 19.46
CA ARG A 492 -40.12 -97.77 20.12
C ARG A 492 -38.65 -97.34 19.98
N SER A 493 -38.39 -96.05 19.70
CA SER A 493 -37.03 -95.50 19.79
C SER A 493 -36.42 -95.79 21.16
N THR A 494 -35.25 -96.42 21.16
CA THR A 494 -34.52 -96.82 22.39
C THR A 494 -33.53 -95.75 22.85
N VAL A 495 -33.29 -94.75 22.00
CA VAL A 495 -32.32 -93.66 22.16
C VAL A 495 -32.93 -92.35 21.67
N ALA A 496 -32.51 -91.23 22.27
CA ALA A 496 -32.96 -89.88 21.92
C ALA A 496 -32.55 -89.41 20.53
N ARG A 497 -31.60 -90.13 19.90
CA ARG A 497 -30.86 -89.74 18.70
C ARG A 497 -30.79 -90.91 17.71
N PRO A 498 -31.93 -91.37 17.15
CA PRO A 498 -31.95 -92.51 16.23
C PRO A 498 -31.21 -92.21 14.92
N THR A 499 -30.41 -93.17 14.44
CA THR A 499 -29.56 -93.02 13.23
C THR A 499 -30.37 -92.84 11.92
N SER A 500 -31.62 -93.28 11.89
CA SER A 500 -32.56 -93.05 10.78
C SER A 500 -33.38 -91.77 10.93
N GLY A 501 -33.31 -91.13 12.10
CA GLY A 501 -34.06 -89.91 12.44
C GLY A 501 -33.18 -88.68 12.58
N ILE A 502 -32.04 -88.63 11.88
CA ILE A 502 -31.16 -87.46 11.88
C ILE A 502 -31.83 -86.36 11.04
N CYS A 503 -31.91 -85.12 11.54
CA CYS A 503 -32.47 -84.04 10.73
C CYS A 503 -31.62 -83.80 9.48
N PRO A 504 -32.17 -83.84 8.26
CA PRO A 504 -31.38 -83.68 7.04
C PRO A 504 -30.88 -82.24 6.87
N ARG A 505 -29.84 -82.05 6.05
CA ARG A 505 -29.35 -80.73 5.66
C ARG A 505 -30.50 -79.81 5.16
N GLY A 506 -30.39 -78.53 5.47
CA GLY A 506 -31.43 -77.54 5.23
C GLY A 506 -32.64 -77.60 6.18
N HIS A 507 -32.67 -78.54 7.14
CA HIS A 507 -33.76 -78.70 8.09
C HIS A 507 -33.25 -78.75 9.54
N TYR A 508 -34.12 -78.38 10.50
CA TYR A 508 -33.87 -78.50 11.93
C TYR A 508 -34.98 -79.28 12.65
N CYS A 509 -34.59 -79.90 13.76
CA CYS A 509 -35.45 -80.77 14.57
C CYS A 509 -35.36 -80.29 16.03
N GLY A 510 -36.42 -79.65 16.53
CA GLY A 510 -36.49 -79.23 17.92
C GLY A 510 -36.62 -80.41 18.89
N ARG A 511 -36.63 -80.12 20.20
CA ARG A 511 -36.91 -81.14 21.23
C ARG A 511 -38.28 -81.78 20.96
N GLY A 512 -38.34 -83.12 20.96
CA GLY A 512 -39.57 -83.87 20.74
C GLY A 512 -40.09 -83.85 19.29
N SER A 513 -39.30 -83.41 18.31
CA SER A 513 -39.69 -83.44 16.89
C SER A 513 -40.04 -84.87 16.43
N ALA A 514 -41.16 -85.00 15.71
CA ALA A 514 -41.54 -86.23 15.01
C ALA A 514 -41.05 -86.25 13.54
N THR A 515 -40.75 -85.09 12.96
CA THR A 515 -40.18 -84.88 11.62
C THR A 515 -39.30 -83.62 11.62
N GLY A 516 -38.46 -83.46 10.58
CA GLY A 516 -37.64 -82.26 10.38
C GLY A 516 -38.36 -81.10 9.68
N THR A 517 -38.03 -79.87 10.06
CA THR A 517 -38.64 -78.63 9.57
C THR A 517 -37.62 -77.82 8.77
N ALA A 518 -37.97 -77.32 7.58
CA ALA A 518 -37.03 -76.55 6.75
C ALA A 518 -36.58 -75.25 7.43
N CYS A 519 -35.31 -74.86 7.23
CA CYS A 519 -34.76 -73.65 7.82
C CYS A 519 -35.44 -72.37 7.29
N PRO A 520 -35.85 -71.43 8.15
CA PRO A 520 -36.38 -70.14 7.73
C PRO A 520 -35.28 -69.27 7.09
N SER A 521 -35.67 -68.27 6.30
CA SER A 521 -34.74 -67.32 5.71
C SER A 521 -33.95 -66.55 6.77
N GLY A 522 -32.70 -66.21 6.45
CA GLY A 522 -31.69 -65.73 7.40
C GLY A 522 -30.94 -66.86 8.12
N THR A 523 -31.32 -68.12 7.90
CA THR A 523 -30.69 -69.29 8.54
C THR A 523 -30.45 -70.44 7.56
N TYR A 524 -29.53 -71.34 7.91
CA TYR A 524 -29.12 -72.50 7.11
C TYR A 524 -28.81 -73.72 8.00
N ALA A 525 -28.70 -74.90 7.38
CA ALA A 525 -28.23 -76.12 8.03
C ALA A 525 -27.28 -76.88 7.08
N ASP A 526 -25.99 -76.63 7.22
CA ASP A 526 -24.89 -77.25 6.46
C ASP A 526 -24.45 -78.61 7.00
N VAL A 527 -25.00 -79.03 8.13
CA VAL A 527 -24.78 -80.36 8.71
C VAL A 527 -26.13 -81.04 8.98
N GLU A 528 -26.12 -82.36 8.92
CA GLU A 528 -27.24 -83.16 9.40
C GLU A 528 -27.22 -83.20 10.93
N GLY A 529 -28.39 -83.38 11.55
CA GLY A 529 -28.53 -83.49 13.00
C GLY A 529 -28.71 -82.15 13.71
N LEU A 530 -29.20 -81.12 13.02
CA LEU A 530 -29.23 -79.76 13.54
C LEU A 530 -30.47 -79.47 14.41
N ALA A 531 -30.23 -78.99 15.62
CA ALA A 531 -31.25 -78.70 16.63
C ALA A 531 -32.09 -77.44 16.32
N GLU A 532 -31.42 -76.40 15.83
CA GLU A 532 -31.94 -75.09 15.45
C GLU A 532 -31.06 -74.58 14.30
N CYS A 533 -31.63 -73.91 13.30
CA CYS A 533 -30.87 -73.48 12.13
C CYS A 533 -29.79 -72.44 12.48
N LEU A 534 -28.61 -72.60 11.89
CA LEU A 534 -27.50 -71.66 12.05
C LEU A 534 -27.85 -70.32 11.39
N LYS A 535 -27.60 -69.20 12.06
CA LYS A 535 -27.74 -67.88 11.44
C LYS A 535 -26.73 -67.73 10.30
N CYS A 536 -27.14 -67.07 9.21
CA CYS A 536 -26.23 -66.68 8.13
C CYS A 536 -24.98 -65.97 8.71
N PRO A 537 -23.75 -66.38 8.37
CA PRO A 537 -22.54 -65.72 8.84
C PRO A 537 -22.48 -64.25 8.36
N ALA A 538 -21.84 -63.38 9.14
CA ALA A 538 -21.64 -62.00 8.74
C ALA A 538 -20.83 -61.91 7.43
N GLY A 539 -21.21 -60.97 6.56
CA GLY A 539 -20.67 -60.83 5.21
C GLY A 539 -21.41 -61.63 4.12
N PHE A 540 -22.51 -62.31 4.45
CA PHE A 540 -23.30 -63.13 3.52
C PHE A 540 -24.83 -62.92 3.66
N VAL A 541 -25.60 -63.34 2.65
CA VAL A 541 -27.06 -63.14 2.55
C VAL A 541 -27.80 -64.47 2.38
N CYS A 542 -28.74 -64.77 3.28
CA CYS A 542 -29.51 -66.01 3.27
C CYS A 542 -30.99 -65.73 2.94
N ALA A 543 -31.29 -65.40 1.68
CA ALA A 543 -32.63 -64.98 1.25
C ALA A 543 -33.67 -66.13 1.14
N GLY A 544 -33.23 -67.36 0.91
CA GLY A 544 -34.09 -68.54 0.72
C GLY A 544 -34.44 -69.29 2.02
N GLN A 545 -35.39 -70.22 1.93
CA GLN A 545 -35.68 -71.22 2.98
C GLN A 545 -35.04 -72.56 2.63
N GLY A 546 -34.74 -73.39 3.63
CA GLY A 546 -34.16 -74.72 3.45
C GLY A 546 -32.68 -74.73 3.04
N LEU A 547 -31.96 -73.61 3.26
CA LEU A 547 -30.58 -73.45 2.80
C LEU A 547 -29.62 -74.44 3.46
N THR A 548 -28.77 -75.06 2.67
CA THR A 548 -27.77 -76.06 3.10
C THR A 548 -26.36 -75.48 3.28
N THR A 549 -26.21 -74.17 3.14
CA THR A 549 -24.95 -73.41 3.25
C THR A 549 -25.29 -71.95 3.49
N GLY A 550 -24.48 -71.28 4.32
CA GLY A 550 -24.65 -69.87 4.67
C GLY A 550 -23.78 -68.90 3.87
N THR A 551 -22.96 -69.41 2.94
CA THR A 551 -21.91 -68.63 2.26
C THR A 551 -22.10 -68.46 0.76
N ASP A 552 -23.22 -68.93 0.21
CA ASP A 552 -23.47 -68.98 -1.24
C ASP A 552 -23.64 -67.61 -1.90
N VAL A 553 -24.18 -66.64 -1.15
CA VAL A 553 -24.40 -65.27 -1.63
C VAL A 553 -23.58 -64.30 -0.77
N PRO A 554 -22.40 -63.84 -1.23
CA PRO A 554 -21.61 -62.84 -0.52
C PRO A 554 -22.34 -61.49 -0.51
N CYS A 555 -22.06 -60.66 0.50
CA CYS A 555 -22.66 -59.34 0.63
C CYS A 555 -22.27 -58.46 -0.57
N PRO A 556 -23.21 -57.89 -1.34
CA PRO A 556 -22.84 -57.03 -2.47
C PRO A 556 -22.02 -55.82 -2.00
N ALA A 557 -21.16 -55.29 -2.86
CA ALA A 557 -20.46 -54.05 -2.55
C ALA A 557 -21.48 -52.91 -2.34
N GLY A 558 -21.05 -51.87 -1.61
CA GLY A 558 -21.91 -50.78 -1.16
C GLY A 558 -22.92 -51.17 -0.08
N HIS A 559 -22.91 -52.41 0.39
CA HIS A 559 -23.80 -52.91 1.45
C HIS A 559 -22.98 -53.51 2.60
N PHE A 560 -23.65 -53.75 3.72
CA PHE A 560 -23.15 -54.54 4.86
C PHE A 560 -24.19 -55.57 5.30
N CYS A 561 -23.70 -56.72 5.78
CA CYS A 561 -24.51 -57.90 6.07
C CYS A 561 -24.14 -58.48 7.44
N PRO A 562 -24.75 -57.99 8.54
CA PRO A 562 -24.59 -58.60 9.86
C PRO A 562 -25.17 -60.03 9.91
N GLU A 563 -24.89 -60.77 10.98
CA GLU A 563 -25.36 -62.14 11.13
C GLU A 563 -26.88 -62.28 10.95
N GLY A 564 -27.30 -63.29 10.20
CA GLY A 564 -28.71 -63.57 9.90
C GLY A 564 -29.33 -62.66 8.83
N THR A 565 -28.52 -61.97 8.01
CA THR A 565 -29.03 -61.08 6.96
C THR A 565 -29.82 -61.83 5.88
N VAL A 566 -31.11 -61.48 5.75
CA VAL A 566 -32.03 -61.96 4.69
C VAL A 566 -31.89 -61.11 3.42
N THR A 567 -31.66 -59.80 3.60
CA THR A 567 -31.56 -58.80 2.52
C THR A 567 -30.42 -57.86 2.88
N ALA A 568 -29.44 -57.69 1.99
CA ALA A 568 -28.27 -56.84 2.23
C ALA A 568 -28.68 -55.41 2.62
N ARG A 569 -27.98 -54.81 3.60
CA ARG A 569 -28.29 -53.45 4.07
C ARG A 569 -27.40 -52.46 3.35
N GLU A 570 -27.99 -51.47 2.69
CA GLU A 570 -27.25 -50.42 2.00
C GLU A 570 -26.36 -49.62 2.98
N CYS A 571 -25.13 -49.31 2.59
CA CYS A 571 -24.32 -48.32 3.31
C CYS A 571 -25.02 -46.94 3.26
N PRO A 572 -25.03 -46.17 4.37
CA PRO A 572 -25.72 -44.89 4.44
C PRO A 572 -25.09 -43.82 3.53
N VAL A 573 -25.89 -42.82 3.15
CA VAL A 573 -25.44 -41.68 2.33
C VAL A 573 -24.22 -40.98 2.97
N GLY A 574 -23.28 -40.52 2.15
CA GLY A 574 -21.97 -40.02 2.61
C GLY A 574 -20.92 -41.11 2.89
N THR A 575 -21.29 -42.40 2.80
CA THR A 575 -20.35 -43.53 2.91
C THR A 575 -20.38 -44.42 1.67
N PHE A 576 -19.35 -45.24 1.49
CA PHE A 576 -19.25 -46.25 0.43
C PHE A 576 -18.50 -47.49 0.95
N SER A 577 -18.76 -48.65 0.36
CA SER A 577 -18.01 -49.88 0.66
C SER A 577 -17.60 -50.57 -0.63
N ARG A 578 -16.30 -50.75 -0.85
CA ARG A 578 -15.77 -51.59 -1.94
C ARG A 578 -15.70 -53.07 -1.56
N SER A 579 -16.06 -53.43 -0.31
CA SER A 579 -15.95 -54.79 0.19
C SER A 579 -17.19 -55.60 -0.19
N THR A 580 -16.98 -56.77 -0.80
CA THR A 580 -18.03 -57.74 -1.13
C THR A 580 -18.31 -58.74 0.00
N HIS A 581 -17.81 -58.48 1.20
CA HIS A 581 -17.99 -59.34 2.38
C HIS A 581 -18.12 -58.50 3.65
N ALA A 582 -18.61 -57.26 3.55
CA ALA A 582 -18.73 -56.34 4.68
C ALA A 582 -19.63 -56.93 5.80
N PRO A 583 -19.08 -57.29 6.97
CA PRO A 583 -19.85 -57.93 8.04
C PRO A 583 -20.72 -56.95 8.82
N ASP A 584 -20.37 -55.67 8.87
CA ASP A 584 -21.07 -54.66 9.66
C ASP A 584 -20.85 -53.24 9.11
N GLU A 585 -21.57 -52.26 9.67
CA GLU A 585 -21.62 -50.87 9.20
C GLU A 585 -20.26 -50.15 9.26
N SER A 586 -19.30 -50.58 10.09
CA SER A 586 -17.96 -49.97 10.15
C SER A 586 -17.15 -50.11 8.86
N TRP A 587 -17.56 -51.03 7.98
CA TRP A 587 -16.95 -51.22 6.65
C TRP A 587 -17.48 -50.22 5.60
N CYS A 588 -18.54 -49.47 5.92
CA CYS A 588 -19.01 -48.33 5.13
C CYS A 588 -18.08 -47.13 5.38
N SER A 589 -17.02 -47.03 4.58
CA SER A 589 -16.02 -45.97 4.70
C SER A 589 -16.61 -44.59 4.34
N PRO A 590 -16.30 -43.52 5.09
CA PRO A 590 -16.73 -42.18 4.71
C PRO A 590 -16.11 -41.79 3.36
N CYS A 591 -16.88 -41.13 2.51
CA CYS A 591 -16.41 -40.76 1.18
C CYS A 591 -15.24 -39.76 1.30
N PRO A 592 -14.14 -39.95 0.55
CA PRO A 592 -12.88 -39.27 0.82
C PRO A 592 -12.98 -37.77 0.53
N PRO A 593 -12.19 -36.91 1.21
CA PRO A 593 -12.18 -35.48 0.95
C PRO A 593 -11.97 -35.17 -0.54
N GLY A 594 -12.73 -34.22 -1.06
CA GLY A 594 -12.82 -33.89 -2.48
C GLY A 594 -13.85 -34.71 -3.27
N LYS A 595 -14.46 -35.75 -2.69
CA LYS A 595 -15.51 -36.56 -3.34
C LYS A 595 -16.79 -36.60 -2.49
N PHE A 596 -17.89 -37.00 -3.12
CA PHE A 596 -19.21 -37.08 -2.48
C PHE A 596 -19.90 -38.43 -2.75
N CYS A 597 -20.92 -38.74 -1.93
CA CYS A 597 -21.79 -39.91 -2.06
C CYS A 597 -23.23 -39.51 -1.77
N ASP A 598 -24.01 -39.34 -2.84
CA ASP A 598 -25.37 -38.79 -2.88
C ASP A 598 -26.50 -39.80 -2.66
N SER A 599 -26.24 -41.09 -2.88
CA SER A 599 -27.17 -42.19 -2.64
C SER A 599 -26.62 -43.16 -1.60
N PRO A 600 -27.48 -43.90 -0.89
CA PRO A 600 -27.05 -45.10 -0.19
C PRO A 600 -26.57 -46.18 -1.18
N GLY A 601 -26.01 -47.27 -0.66
CA GLY A 601 -25.68 -48.46 -1.45
C GLY A 601 -24.43 -48.35 -2.34
N ARG A 602 -23.57 -47.33 -2.12
CA ARG A 602 -22.48 -46.97 -3.04
C ARG A 602 -21.25 -47.89 -2.92
N GLU A 603 -20.85 -48.52 -4.02
CA GLU A 603 -19.61 -49.32 -4.12
C GLU A 603 -18.33 -48.47 -4.22
N ALA A 604 -18.48 -47.22 -4.69
CA ALA A 604 -17.44 -46.23 -4.90
C ALA A 604 -18.04 -44.82 -4.78
N PRO A 605 -17.23 -43.77 -4.56
CA PRO A 605 -17.72 -42.40 -4.52
C PRO A 605 -18.47 -41.99 -5.80
N ALA A 606 -19.55 -41.22 -5.65
CA ALA A 606 -20.43 -40.84 -6.75
C ALA A 606 -19.75 -39.94 -7.78
N GLY A 607 -18.80 -39.11 -7.33
CA GLY A 607 -17.97 -38.26 -8.18
C GLY A 607 -17.11 -37.30 -7.38
N ASP A 608 -16.50 -36.35 -8.06
CA ASP A 608 -15.76 -35.24 -7.46
C ASP A 608 -16.68 -34.11 -7.01
N CYS A 609 -16.26 -33.36 -6.00
CA CYS A 609 -16.90 -32.11 -5.57
C CYS A 609 -16.91 -31.11 -6.73
N LEU A 610 -18.00 -30.37 -6.92
CA LEU A 610 -18.10 -29.39 -8.01
C LEU A 610 -17.14 -28.22 -7.78
N ALA A 611 -16.70 -27.60 -8.89
CA ALA A 611 -15.87 -26.41 -8.80
C ALA A 611 -16.65 -25.26 -8.14
N GLY A 612 -15.95 -24.46 -7.32
CA GLY A 612 -16.56 -23.45 -6.45
C GLY A 612 -17.09 -24.00 -5.12
N TYR A 613 -16.87 -25.29 -4.82
CA TYR A 613 -17.23 -25.94 -3.56
C TYR A 613 -16.06 -26.78 -3.02
N PHE A 614 -16.09 -27.08 -1.71
CA PHE A 614 -15.18 -28.03 -1.08
C PHE A 614 -15.94 -29.09 -0.27
N CYS A 615 -15.42 -30.32 -0.31
CA CYS A 615 -16.01 -31.49 0.32
C CYS A 615 -14.97 -32.09 1.29
N LEU A 616 -15.24 -32.08 2.60
CA LEU A 616 -14.51 -32.89 3.58
C LEU A 616 -15.01 -34.35 3.56
N ALA A 617 -14.43 -35.19 4.42
CA ALA A 617 -14.80 -36.60 4.52
C ALA A 617 -16.28 -36.77 4.87
N GLY A 618 -16.97 -37.67 4.16
CA GLY A 618 -18.39 -37.96 4.37
C GLY A 618 -19.37 -37.06 3.62
N ALA A 619 -18.93 -36.27 2.64
CA ALA A 619 -19.82 -35.36 1.90
C ALA A 619 -20.95 -36.11 1.16
N THR A 620 -22.19 -35.63 1.34
CA THR A 620 -23.41 -36.22 0.76
C THR A 620 -23.86 -35.55 -0.54
N GLN A 621 -23.27 -34.42 -0.91
CA GLN A 621 -23.62 -33.64 -2.11
C GLN A 621 -22.34 -33.05 -2.72
N ASN A 622 -22.35 -32.76 -4.02
CA ASN A 622 -21.22 -32.17 -4.73
C ASN A 622 -21.21 -30.63 -4.73
N ASN A 623 -22.34 -30.01 -4.39
CA ASN A 623 -22.53 -28.57 -4.22
C ASN A 623 -23.10 -28.21 -2.82
N PRO A 624 -22.43 -28.66 -1.72
CA PRO A 624 -22.92 -28.46 -0.36
C PRO A 624 -23.20 -26.97 -0.09
N PRO A 625 -24.43 -26.58 0.30
CA PRO A 625 -24.76 -25.19 0.61
C PRO A 625 -24.03 -24.74 1.88
N THR A 626 -23.70 -23.45 1.97
CA THR A 626 -23.22 -22.84 3.22
C THR A 626 -24.26 -23.02 4.32
N GLN A 627 -23.93 -23.83 5.33
CA GLN A 627 -24.71 -23.92 6.56
C GLN A 627 -24.15 -22.97 7.62
N ASP A 628 -25.04 -22.47 8.48
CA ASP A 628 -24.72 -21.69 9.68
C ASP A 628 -25.32 -22.44 10.89
N PRO A 629 -24.52 -22.98 11.83
CA PRO A 629 -23.05 -22.86 11.92
C PRO A 629 -22.31 -23.58 10.78
N PRO A 630 -21.04 -23.20 10.50
CA PRO A 630 -20.23 -23.79 9.42
C PRO A 630 -20.15 -25.31 9.52
N GLY A 631 -20.85 -25.99 8.61
CA GLY A 631 -20.76 -27.45 8.47
C GLY A 631 -19.39 -27.89 7.90
N PRO A 632 -19.09 -29.20 7.93
CA PRO A 632 -17.84 -29.72 7.37
C PRO A 632 -17.73 -29.60 5.83
N ASN A 633 -18.78 -29.21 5.12
CA ASN A 633 -18.78 -29.07 3.67
C ASN A 633 -19.38 -27.72 3.29
N GLY A 634 -18.92 -27.08 2.21
CA GLY A 634 -19.46 -25.77 1.85
C GLY A 634 -18.99 -25.18 0.52
N GLU A 635 -19.47 -23.97 0.25
CA GLU A 635 -19.06 -23.12 -0.88
C GLU A 635 -17.64 -22.60 -0.67
N CYS A 636 -16.92 -22.33 -1.76
CA CYS A 636 -15.60 -21.74 -1.65
C CYS A 636 -15.69 -20.32 -1.05
N PRO A 637 -15.06 -20.05 0.10
CA PRO A 637 -15.10 -18.74 0.74
C PRO A 637 -14.35 -17.69 -0.08
N ARG A 638 -14.67 -16.42 0.16
CA ARG A 638 -13.94 -15.27 -0.40
C ARG A 638 -12.45 -15.36 -0.11
N GLY A 639 -11.63 -14.91 -1.05
CA GLY A 639 -10.17 -15.04 -1.02
C GLY A 639 -9.64 -16.44 -1.35
N PHE A 640 -10.49 -17.44 -1.60
CA PHE A 640 -10.08 -18.80 -1.96
C PHE A 640 -10.75 -19.26 -3.25
N TYR A 641 -10.07 -20.14 -3.99
CA TYR A 641 -10.60 -20.83 -5.16
C TYR A 641 -10.63 -22.35 -4.97
N CYS A 642 -11.62 -23.01 -5.55
CA CYS A 642 -11.91 -24.43 -5.34
C CYS A 642 -12.11 -25.13 -6.69
N PRO A 643 -11.04 -25.70 -7.29
CA PRO A 643 -11.15 -26.53 -8.50
C PRO A 643 -11.97 -27.81 -8.24
N PRO A 644 -12.43 -28.51 -9.29
CA PRO A 644 -13.09 -29.81 -9.16
C PRO A 644 -12.30 -30.75 -8.25
N GLY A 645 -13.01 -31.43 -7.34
CA GLY A 645 -12.38 -32.36 -6.39
C GLY A 645 -11.69 -31.71 -5.19
N SER A 646 -11.99 -30.45 -4.86
CA SER A 646 -11.33 -29.76 -3.73
C SER A 646 -11.73 -30.33 -2.36
N SER A 647 -10.73 -30.81 -1.62
CA SER A 647 -10.87 -31.23 -0.22
C SER A 647 -10.79 -30.08 0.78
N ALA A 648 -10.28 -28.92 0.35
CA ALA A 648 -10.21 -27.69 1.14
C ALA A 648 -10.09 -26.49 0.17
N PRO A 649 -10.51 -25.28 0.58
CA PRO A 649 -10.29 -24.06 -0.20
C PRO A 649 -8.80 -23.76 -0.41
N LYS A 650 -8.41 -23.34 -1.62
CA LYS A 650 -7.02 -22.93 -1.93
C LYS A 650 -6.94 -21.42 -1.94
N ALA A 651 -6.05 -20.83 -1.15
CA ALA A 651 -5.95 -19.38 -1.04
C ALA A 651 -5.50 -18.76 -2.38
N CYS A 652 -6.13 -17.65 -2.77
CA CYS A 652 -5.64 -16.81 -3.86
C CYS A 652 -4.20 -16.33 -3.54
N PRO A 653 -3.27 -16.36 -4.50
CA PRO A 653 -1.88 -15.97 -4.29
C PRO A 653 -1.72 -14.45 -4.11
N PRO A 654 -0.62 -13.97 -3.50
CA PRO A 654 -0.27 -12.55 -3.46
C PRO A 654 -0.32 -11.92 -4.85
N GLY A 655 -0.79 -10.68 -4.90
CA GLY A 655 -1.11 -9.94 -6.13
C GLY A 655 -2.54 -10.17 -6.62
N THR A 656 -3.31 -11.07 -5.98
CA THR A 656 -4.72 -11.31 -6.29
C THR A 656 -5.58 -11.38 -5.02
N PHE A 657 -6.88 -11.16 -5.18
CA PHE A 657 -7.92 -11.28 -4.15
C PHE A 657 -9.15 -11.98 -4.75
N SER A 658 -10.17 -12.29 -3.95
CA SER A 658 -11.45 -12.76 -4.49
C SER A 658 -12.61 -12.26 -3.64
N ALA A 659 -13.35 -11.27 -4.15
CA ALA A 659 -14.46 -10.64 -3.44
C ALA A 659 -15.79 -11.41 -3.57
N THR A 660 -15.85 -12.38 -4.49
CA THR A 660 -17.03 -13.23 -4.70
C THR A 660 -16.75 -14.65 -4.20
N PRO A 661 -17.70 -15.29 -3.48
CA PRO A 661 -17.57 -16.70 -3.14
C PRO A 661 -17.71 -17.57 -4.40
N ARG A 662 -17.35 -18.85 -4.29
CA ARG A 662 -17.40 -19.87 -5.35
C ARG A 662 -16.41 -19.69 -6.52
N ALA A 663 -15.29 -18.99 -6.33
CA ALA A 663 -14.20 -19.01 -7.29
C ALA A 663 -13.77 -20.48 -7.58
N THR A 664 -13.66 -20.83 -8.86
CA THR A 664 -13.50 -22.21 -9.34
C THR A 664 -12.05 -22.55 -9.67
N GLN A 665 -11.24 -21.56 -10.03
CA GLN A 665 -9.86 -21.72 -10.48
C GLN A 665 -9.03 -20.47 -10.11
N VAL A 666 -7.70 -20.55 -10.20
CA VAL A 666 -6.81 -19.45 -9.81
C VAL A 666 -7.00 -18.19 -10.68
N GLN A 667 -7.52 -18.36 -11.91
CA GLN A 667 -7.88 -17.27 -12.82
C GLN A 667 -9.12 -16.49 -12.39
N ASP A 668 -9.93 -17.04 -11.47
CA ASP A 668 -11.09 -16.36 -10.89
C ASP A 668 -10.67 -15.51 -9.66
N CYS A 669 -9.41 -15.58 -9.24
CA CYS A 669 -8.82 -14.61 -8.32
C CYS A 669 -8.59 -13.29 -9.09
N GLU A 670 -9.33 -12.26 -8.71
CA GLU A 670 -9.23 -10.91 -9.26
C GLU A 670 -7.82 -10.35 -8.99
N VAL A 671 -7.14 -9.87 -10.03
CA VAL A 671 -5.82 -9.26 -9.87
C VAL A 671 -5.97 -7.92 -9.16
N CYS A 672 -5.14 -7.65 -8.16
CA CYS A 672 -5.14 -6.38 -7.43
C CYS A 672 -5.03 -5.23 -8.45
N LEU A 673 -6.05 -4.37 -8.53
CA LEU A 673 -6.09 -3.29 -9.51
C LEU A 673 -5.01 -2.23 -9.23
N GLU A 674 -4.76 -1.37 -10.20
CA GLU A 674 -3.82 -0.25 -10.04
C GLU A 674 -4.11 0.55 -8.76
N ARG A 675 -3.06 1.15 -8.22
CA ARG A 675 -2.98 1.89 -6.95
C ARG A 675 -3.05 1.04 -5.68
N HIS A 676 -3.50 -0.21 -5.75
CA HIS A 676 -3.71 -1.09 -4.60
C HIS A 676 -2.62 -2.17 -4.48
N PHE A 677 -2.53 -2.81 -3.31
CA PHE A 677 -1.67 -3.97 -3.11
C PHE A 677 -2.35 -5.13 -2.37
N CYS A 678 -1.87 -6.33 -2.65
CA CYS A 678 -2.34 -7.62 -2.15
C CYS A 678 -1.09 -8.45 -1.74
N GLY A 679 -0.56 -8.24 -0.54
CA GLY A 679 0.72 -8.81 -0.09
C GLY A 679 0.64 -10.20 0.54
N VAL A 680 -0.50 -10.58 1.10
CA VAL A 680 -0.72 -11.92 1.68
C VAL A 680 -1.61 -12.81 0.82
N TYR A 681 -1.60 -14.12 1.12
CA TYR A 681 -2.52 -15.10 0.53
C TYR A 681 -3.92 -14.95 1.12
N GLY A 682 -4.95 -15.26 0.33
CA GLY A 682 -6.31 -15.48 0.86
C GLY A 682 -7.18 -14.23 1.04
N LEU A 683 -6.88 -13.15 0.32
CA LEU A 683 -7.53 -11.84 0.50
C LEU A 683 -8.95 -11.78 -0.07
N GLU A 684 -9.92 -11.33 0.72
CA GLU A 684 -11.29 -11.04 0.26
C GLU A 684 -11.41 -9.71 -0.51
N ALA A 685 -10.48 -8.79 -0.27
CA ALA A 685 -10.38 -7.47 -0.88
C ALA A 685 -8.91 -7.00 -0.84
N PRO A 686 -8.49 -6.00 -1.63
CA PRO A 686 -7.16 -5.41 -1.51
C PRO A 686 -6.88 -4.89 -0.09
N GLU A 687 -5.65 -5.05 0.40
CA GLU A 687 -5.26 -4.64 1.76
C GLU A 687 -5.31 -3.13 1.94
N GLY A 688 -4.98 -2.37 0.89
CA GLY A 688 -5.04 -0.93 0.89
C GLY A 688 -4.48 -0.31 -0.39
N LEU A 689 -4.41 1.03 -0.38
CA LEU A 689 -3.67 1.83 -1.35
C LEU A 689 -2.17 1.79 -1.02
N CYS A 690 -1.33 1.94 -2.04
CA CYS A 690 0.10 2.07 -1.84
C CYS A 690 0.50 3.42 -1.22
N ASP A 691 1.62 3.42 -0.50
CA ASP A 691 2.10 4.55 0.31
C ASP A 691 2.38 5.79 -0.53
N GLU A 692 2.24 6.95 0.11
CA GLU A 692 2.60 8.25 -0.47
C GLU A 692 4.06 8.25 -0.97
N GLY A 693 4.26 8.73 -2.19
CA GLY A 693 5.56 8.67 -2.88
C GLY A 693 5.85 7.36 -3.62
N PHE A 694 4.92 6.40 -3.62
CA PHE A 694 5.00 5.15 -4.39
C PHE A 694 3.80 5.01 -5.34
N PHE A 695 3.99 4.27 -6.43
CA PHE A 695 2.91 3.94 -7.36
C PHE A 695 2.85 2.44 -7.64
N CYS A 696 1.64 1.94 -7.81
CA CYS A 696 1.34 0.52 -7.95
C CYS A 696 0.56 0.25 -9.23
N GLY A 697 1.18 -0.49 -10.15
CA GLY A 697 0.48 -1.14 -11.25
C GLY A 697 -0.26 -2.39 -10.80
N VAL A 698 -0.95 -3.01 -11.75
CA VAL A 698 -1.75 -4.22 -11.56
C VAL A 698 -0.93 -5.36 -10.94
N GLY A 699 -1.48 -6.01 -9.92
CA GLY A 699 -0.93 -7.23 -9.29
C GLY A 699 0.14 -7.00 -8.22
N GLN A 700 0.26 -5.79 -7.66
CA GLN A 700 1.33 -5.48 -6.72
C GLN A 700 1.11 -6.12 -5.32
N VAL A 701 2.21 -6.56 -4.70
CA VAL A 701 2.27 -7.30 -3.42
C VAL A 701 2.79 -6.48 -2.24
N SER A 702 3.02 -5.18 -2.42
CA SER A 702 3.57 -4.31 -1.37
C SER A 702 3.09 -2.87 -1.53
N ALA A 703 2.82 -2.20 -0.42
CA ALA A 703 2.58 -0.75 -0.37
C ALA A 703 3.80 0.09 -0.81
N ARG A 704 5.01 -0.47 -0.76
CA ARG A 704 6.29 0.22 -1.04
C ARG A 704 7.16 -0.59 -2.02
N PRO A 705 6.72 -0.76 -3.28
CA PRO A 705 7.41 -1.60 -4.25
C PRO A 705 8.81 -1.05 -4.58
N LEU A 706 9.82 -1.94 -4.56
CA LEU A 706 11.23 -1.62 -4.80
C LEU A 706 11.64 -1.68 -6.29
N GLY A 707 10.67 -1.56 -7.20
CA GLY A 707 10.88 -1.67 -8.65
C GLY A 707 11.09 -0.33 -9.36
N ALA A 708 11.49 -0.42 -10.64
CA ALA A 708 11.42 0.68 -11.60
C ALA A 708 10.64 0.19 -12.83
N GLY A 709 9.61 0.93 -13.27
CA GLY A 709 8.77 0.55 -14.41
C GLY A 709 7.28 0.77 -14.16
N LEU A 710 6.49 -0.30 -14.15
CA LEU A 710 5.03 -0.29 -13.96
C LEU A 710 4.60 -0.11 -12.49
N SER A 711 5.53 -0.24 -11.54
CA SER A 711 5.34 0.08 -10.12
C SER A 711 6.69 0.41 -9.49
N GLY A 712 6.70 1.21 -8.44
CA GLY A 712 7.95 1.64 -7.79
C GLY A 712 7.85 2.91 -6.96
N LEU A 713 9.01 3.43 -6.61
CA LEU A 713 9.18 4.80 -6.09
C LEU A 713 8.79 5.82 -7.17
N CYS A 714 8.11 6.90 -6.78
CA CYS A 714 7.65 7.91 -7.75
C CYS A 714 8.83 8.53 -8.52
N PRO A 715 8.84 8.52 -9.86
CA PRO A 715 9.93 9.12 -10.64
C PRO A 715 9.79 10.65 -10.69
N ALA A 716 10.92 11.35 -10.85
CA ALA A 716 10.94 12.79 -11.08
C ALA A 716 10.09 13.20 -12.31
N GLY A 717 9.49 14.39 -12.26
CA GLY A 717 8.45 14.88 -13.18
C GLY A 717 7.02 14.38 -12.85
N TYR A 718 6.85 13.53 -11.84
CA TYR A 718 5.56 12.99 -11.39
C TYR A 718 5.37 13.17 -9.88
N ALA A 719 4.12 13.11 -9.44
CA ALA A 719 3.73 12.96 -8.04
C ALA A 719 2.83 11.74 -7.87
N CYS A 720 3.00 11.02 -6.77
CA CYS A 720 2.33 9.75 -6.50
C CYS A 720 1.55 9.79 -5.18
N THR A 721 0.24 10.03 -5.30
CA THR A 721 -0.71 10.14 -4.18
C THR A 721 -1.65 8.94 -4.18
N GLY A 722 -1.79 8.24 -3.05
CA GLY A 722 -2.58 7.02 -2.91
C GLY A 722 -2.40 6.05 -4.07
N GLY A 723 -1.14 5.66 -4.34
CA GLY A 723 -0.73 4.71 -5.38
C GLY A 723 -0.84 5.14 -6.85
N LEU A 724 -1.37 6.33 -7.17
CA LEU A 724 -1.52 6.81 -8.56
C LEU A 724 -0.34 7.67 -9.00
N LYS A 725 0.35 7.29 -10.08
CA LYS A 725 1.39 8.11 -10.72
C LYS A 725 0.76 9.18 -11.63
N ALA A 726 0.74 10.44 -11.20
CA ALA A 726 0.26 11.57 -11.99
C ALA A 726 1.44 12.43 -12.48
N PRO A 727 1.49 12.84 -13.76
CA PRO A 727 2.51 13.79 -14.22
C PRO A 727 2.25 15.15 -13.57
N CYS A 728 3.31 15.90 -13.26
CA CYS A 728 3.15 17.24 -12.70
C CYS A 728 2.38 18.15 -13.68
N PRO A 729 1.26 18.76 -13.28
CA PRO A 729 0.51 19.67 -14.14
C PRO A 729 1.34 20.91 -14.49
N GLU A 730 0.92 21.64 -15.53
CA GLU A 730 1.55 22.90 -15.89
C GLU A 730 1.69 23.84 -14.68
N HIS A 731 2.77 24.62 -14.66
CA HIS A 731 3.15 25.52 -13.57
C HIS A 731 3.59 24.79 -12.27
N SER A 732 3.83 23.48 -12.34
CA SER A 732 4.48 22.69 -11.28
C SER A 732 5.58 21.79 -11.86
N TYR A 733 6.49 21.32 -11.00
CA TYR A 733 7.61 20.45 -11.37
C TYR A 733 7.93 19.46 -10.25
N MET A 734 8.73 18.44 -10.56
CA MET A 734 9.38 17.63 -9.52
C MET A 734 10.76 17.16 -10.00
N ASP A 735 11.79 17.51 -9.24
CA ASP A 735 13.21 17.24 -9.49
C ASP A 735 13.74 16.00 -8.75
N GLU A 736 13.03 15.54 -7.72
CA GLU A 736 13.42 14.40 -6.87
C GLU A 736 12.47 13.21 -7.04
N GLN A 737 12.93 12.02 -6.64
CA GLN A 737 12.10 10.80 -6.62
C GLN A 737 11.37 10.65 -5.28
N GLY A 738 10.27 9.91 -5.26
CA GLY A 738 9.48 9.63 -4.05
C GLY A 738 8.48 10.73 -3.66
N ALA A 739 8.17 11.66 -4.57
CA ALA A 739 7.25 12.75 -4.30
C ALA A 739 5.78 12.31 -4.28
N SER A 740 5.02 12.78 -3.29
CA SER A 740 3.55 12.68 -3.25
C SER A 740 2.83 13.91 -3.81
N VAL A 741 3.52 15.05 -3.92
CA VAL A 741 2.97 16.35 -4.37
C VAL A 741 4.04 17.08 -5.20
N CYS A 742 3.66 17.66 -6.34
CA CYS A 742 4.56 18.45 -7.18
C CYS A 742 4.87 19.83 -6.56
N LYS A 743 6.10 20.30 -6.72
CA LYS A 743 6.53 21.63 -6.29
C LYS A 743 5.95 22.70 -7.24
N SER A 744 5.41 23.79 -6.70
CA SER A 744 4.96 24.93 -7.52
C SER A 744 6.17 25.60 -8.20
N CYS A 745 6.03 25.98 -9.47
CA CYS A 745 7.11 26.66 -10.19
C CYS A 745 7.48 27.99 -9.49
N PRO A 746 8.75 28.26 -9.18
CA PRO A 746 9.17 29.48 -8.48
C PRO A 746 9.02 30.72 -9.38
N ALA A 747 8.93 31.90 -8.77
CA ALA A 747 8.89 33.16 -9.50
C ALA A 747 10.12 33.34 -10.41
N GLY A 748 9.94 34.05 -11.52
CA GLY A 748 10.95 34.18 -12.58
C GLY A 748 11.12 32.92 -13.43
N HIS A 749 10.35 31.86 -13.19
CA HIS A 749 10.45 30.59 -13.91
C HIS A 749 9.07 30.10 -14.35
N PHE A 750 9.03 29.36 -15.46
CA PHE A 750 7.86 28.62 -15.92
C PHE A 750 8.16 27.12 -15.98
N CYS A 751 7.11 26.32 -15.82
CA CYS A 751 7.17 24.87 -15.81
C CYS A 751 6.06 24.38 -16.75
N GLU A 752 6.45 23.63 -17.78
CA GLU A 752 5.52 22.92 -18.66
C GLU A 752 5.06 21.61 -18.01
N SER A 753 4.12 20.88 -18.61
CA SER A 753 3.67 19.61 -18.05
C SER A 753 4.81 18.60 -17.92
N GLN A 754 4.83 17.87 -16.80
CA GLN A 754 5.87 16.88 -16.46
C GLN A 754 7.29 17.46 -16.34
N ALA A 755 7.44 18.75 -15.99
CA ALA A 755 8.73 19.39 -15.82
C ALA A 755 9.60 18.73 -14.73
N LEU A 756 10.85 18.42 -15.09
CA LEU A 756 11.90 17.94 -14.19
C LEU A 756 12.61 19.07 -13.45
N ALA A 757 12.61 20.29 -14.01
CA ALA A 757 13.20 21.48 -13.42
C ALA A 757 12.51 22.75 -13.95
N PRO A 758 12.50 23.87 -13.19
CA PRO A 758 11.96 25.14 -13.67
C PRO A 758 12.82 25.74 -14.79
N GLN A 759 12.20 26.26 -15.84
CA GLN A 759 12.90 27.02 -16.88
C GLN A 759 12.76 28.52 -16.64
N ARG A 760 13.81 29.31 -16.88
CA ARG A 760 13.73 30.78 -16.74
C ARG A 760 12.65 31.36 -17.64
N CYS A 761 11.90 32.34 -17.14
CA CYS A 761 10.91 33.05 -17.93
C CYS A 761 11.58 33.67 -19.17
N PRO A 762 11.08 33.41 -20.39
CA PRO A 762 11.69 33.93 -21.61
C PRO A 762 11.55 35.45 -21.68
N ALA A 763 12.45 36.10 -22.43
CA ALA A 763 12.35 37.53 -22.70
C ALA A 763 10.95 37.90 -23.24
N THR A 764 10.51 39.12 -22.93
CA THR A 764 9.18 39.68 -23.19
C THR A 764 8.03 39.12 -22.33
N PHE A 765 8.33 38.19 -21.41
CA PHE A 765 7.36 37.62 -20.47
C PHE A 765 7.84 37.73 -19.02
N PHE A 766 6.90 37.76 -18.08
CA PHE A 766 7.12 37.57 -16.65
C PHE A 766 6.35 36.35 -16.13
N CYS A 767 6.87 35.71 -15.09
CA CYS A 767 6.38 34.44 -14.57
C CYS A 767 6.25 34.51 -13.03
N GLU A 768 5.02 34.62 -12.56
CA GLU A 768 4.68 34.62 -11.12
C GLU A 768 4.68 33.17 -10.58
N THR A 769 4.97 32.99 -9.28
CA THR A 769 4.96 31.66 -8.64
C THR A 769 3.68 30.87 -8.93
N GLY A 770 3.82 29.65 -9.44
CA GLY A 770 2.70 28.75 -9.74
C GLY A 770 1.79 29.21 -10.90
N LYS A 771 2.24 30.10 -11.79
CA LYS A 771 1.49 30.55 -12.96
C LYS A 771 2.29 30.43 -14.25
N GLY A 772 1.58 30.47 -15.38
CA GLY A 772 2.19 30.48 -16.71
C GLY A 772 2.84 31.82 -17.07
N LYS A 773 3.58 31.82 -18.19
CA LYS A 773 4.18 33.00 -18.81
C LYS A 773 3.11 34.04 -19.17
N LYS A 774 3.27 35.27 -18.66
CA LYS A 774 2.43 36.43 -19.03
C LYS A 774 3.28 37.42 -19.82
N ALA A 775 2.79 37.91 -20.95
CA ALA A 775 3.50 38.96 -21.68
C ALA A 775 3.62 40.22 -20.80
N CYS A 776 4.73 40.95 -20.91
CA CYS A 776 4.82 42.28 -20.31
C CYS A 776 3.65 43.15 -20.80
N PRO A 777 2.99 43.94 -19.92
CA PRO A 777 1.83 44.76 -20.28
C PRO A 777 2.09 45.67 -21.48
N ASP A 778 1.05 45.95 -22.26
CA ASP A 778 1.17 46.92 -23.36
C ASP A 778 1.61 48.29 -22.82
N GLY A 779 2.51 48.96 -23.56
CA GLY A 779 3.25 50.11 -23.04
C GLY A 779 4.55 49.75 -22.30
N THR A 780 4.85 48.46 -22.09
CA THR A 780 6.12 48.01 -21.51
C THR A 780 6.80 46.94 -22.39
N TYR A 781 8.11 46.75 -22.21
CA TYR A 781 8.91 45.74 -22.90
C TYR A 781 10.00 45.17 -21.98
N SER A 782 10.57 44.02 -22.34
CA SER A 782 11.81 43.55 -21.69
C SER A 782 12.55 42.53 -22.54
N ASP A 783 13.86 42.75 -22.72
CA ASP A 783 14.78 41.78 -23.35
C ASP A 783 15.47 40.86 -22.32
N ALA A 784 15.25 41.09 -21.02
CA ALA A 784 15.81 40.26 -19.94
C ALA A 784 15.05 38.94 -19.79
N THR A 785 15.73 37.89 -19.30
CA THR A 785 15.10 36.61 -18.96
C THR A 785 14.99 36.44 -17.45
N GLY A 786 13.93 35.79 -17.00
CA GLY A 786 13.70 35.46 -15.59
C GLY A 786 12.83 36.46 -14.82
N LEU A 787 12.06 37.33 -15.48
CA LEU A 787 11.23 38.33 -14.80
C LEU A 787 10.18 37.67 -13.90
N SER A 788 10.08 38.13 -12.65
CA SER A 788 9.21 37.56 -11.63
C SER A 788 7.84 38.23 -11.53
N ALA A 789 7.77 39.52 -11.86
CA ALA A 789 6.57 40.35 -11.83
C ALA A 789 6.49 41.34 -13.01
N SER A 790 5.28 41.84 -13.31
CA SER A 790 5.07 42.85 -14.37
C SER A 790 5.77 44.18 -14.11
N SER A 791 6.14 44.48 -12.85
CA SER A 791 6.90 45.67 -12.46
C SER A 791 8.37 45.63 -12.88
N GLU A 792 8.88 44.49 -13.34
CA GLU A 792 10.23 44.35 -13.89
C GLU A 792 10.27 44.60 -15.41
N CYS A 793 9.11 44.80 -16.04
CA CYS A 793 9.01 45.23 -17.43
C CYS A 793 9.36 46.72 -17.52
N LEU A 794 10.22 47.09 -18.48
CA LEU A 794 10.66 48.47 -18.70
C LEU A 794 9.58 49.26 -19.46
N GLU A 795 9.37 50.52 -19.09
CA GLU A 795 8.46 51.42 -19.83
C GLU A 795 8.93 51.62 -21.27
N CYS A 796 8.00 51.69 -22.22
CA CYS A 796 8.34 51.88 -23.62
C CYS A 796 9.09 53.21 -23.82
N PRO A 797 10.21 53.24 -24.59
CA PRO A 797 10.94 54.47 -24.84
C PRO A 797 10.08 55.50 -25.58
N THR A 798 10.35 56.79 -25.35
CA THR A 798 9.73 57.89 -26.11
C THR A 798 9.88 57.69 -27.62
N THR A 799 8.98 58.28 -28.41
CA THR A 799 8.85 58.12 -29.89
C THR A 799 8.41 56.75 -30.41
N LYS A 800 8.38 55.70 -29.57
CA LYS A 800 8.01 54.33 -29.96
C LYS A 800 6.80 53.82 -29.19
N PHE A 801 6.21 52.72 -29.67
CA PHE A 801 5.17 51.99 -28.94
C PHE A 801 5.55 50.52 -28.72
N CYS A 802 5.05 49.96 -27.62
CA CYS A 802 5.34 48.61 -27.17
C CYS A 802 4.05 47.80 -27.00
N ALA A 803 4.06 46.58 -27.53
CA ALA A 803 2.96 45.64 -27.43
C ALA A 803 3.49 44.23 -27.23
N ASN A 804 2.77 43.39 -26.49
CA ASN A 804 3.19 42.01 -26.18
C ASN A 804 4.63 41.91 -25.63
N GLY A 805 5.05 42.90 -24.82
CA GLY A 805 6.39 42.95 -24.23
C GLY A 805 7.55 43.26 -25.18
N ARG A 806 7.29 43.72 -26.41
CA ARG A 806 8.32 44.15 -27.39
C ARG A 806 8.08 45.58 -27.84
N ILE A 807 9.18 46.32 -28.08
CA ILE A 807 9.16 47.51 -28.93
C ILE A 807 8.71 47.08 -30.33
N GLN A 808 7.67 47.72 -30.86
CA GLN A 808 7.09 47.39 -32.17
C GLN A 808 7.70 48.27 -33.26
N ASP A 809 7.34 49.56 -33.26
CA ASP A 809 7.83 50.55 -34.22
C ASP A 809 7.79 51.97 -33.62
N ALA A 810 8.20 52.97 -34.39
CA ALA A 810 7.94 54.39 -34.12
C ALA A 810 6.44 54.70 -34.17
N CYS A 811 6.02 55.73 -33.44
CA CYS A 811 4.62 56.15 -33.45
C CYS A 811 4.20 56.82 -34.77
N SER A 812 2.94 56.57 -35.14
CA SER A 812 2.36 57.02 -36.40
C SER A 812 2.28 58.55 -36.48
N ALA A 813 2.45 59.08 -37.69
CA ALA A 813 2.27 60.51 -37.92
C ALA A 813 0.87 60.97 -37.48
N GLY A 814 0.79 62.18 -36.92
CA GLY A 814 -0.40 62.74 -36.30
C GLY A 814 -0.51 62.51 -34.79
N PHE A 815 0.40 61.73 -34.17
CA PHE A 815 0.40 61.43 -32.73
C PHE A 815 1.77 61.66 -32.11
N ILE A 816 1.80 61.98 -30.81
CA ILE A 816 3.02 62.12 -30.00
C ILE A 816 3.05 61.00 -28.95
N CYS A 817 4.21 60.38 -28.77
CA CYS A 817 4.41 59.29 -27.81
C CYS A 817 5.42 59.63 -26.72
N GLY A 818 4.90 59.81 -25.50
CA GLY A 818 5.69 59.85 -24.27
C GLY A 818 6.20 58.45 -23.85
N LEU A 819 6.65 58.34 -22.60
CA LEU A 819 7.01 57.05 -22.01
C LEU A 819 5.75 56.17 -21.84
N GLY A 820 5.91 54.87 -22.05
CA GLY A 820 4.86 53.89 -21.70
C GLY A 820 3.75 53.65 -22.73
N VAL A 821 3.90 54.07 -24.00
CA VAL A 821 2.81 53.97 -25.00
C VAL A 821 2.67 52.57 -25.62
N GLY A 822 1.43 52.06 -25.68
CA GLY A 822 1.03 50.81 -26.33
C GLY A 822 -0.48 50.57 -26.24
N PRO A 823 -1.03 49.51 -26.88
CA PRO A 823 -0.41 48.57 -27.81
C PRO A 823 -0.21 49.10 -29.24
N THR A 824 -0.63 50.33 -29.55
CA THR A 824 -0.56 50.89 -30.90
C THR A 824 0.12 52.26 -30.91
N GLY A 825 0.77 52.59 -32.02
CA GLY A 825 1.33 53.93 -32.29
C GLY A 825 0.29 55.00 -32.63
N THR A 826 -1.01 54.72 -32.43
CA THR A 826 -2.14 55.63 -32.64
C THR A 826 -3.02 55.66 -31.37
N PRO A 827 -2.53 56.26 -30.26
CA PRO A 827 -3.23 56.28 -29.00
C PRO A 827 -4.60 56.95 -29.14
N SER A 828 -5.65 56.15 -28.96
CA SER A 828 -7.04 56.62 -29.01
C SER A 828 -7.40 57.19 -27.65
N GLY A 829 -7.60 58.51 -27.57
CA GLY A 829 -7.96 59.18 -26.32
C GLY A 829 -9.21 58.55 -25.69
N SER A 830 -9.06 58.04 -24.46
CA SER A 830 -10.16 57.41 -23.72
C SER A 830 -11.26 58.42 -23.41
N SER A 831 -12.53 58.01 -23.56
CA SER A 831 -13.70 58.73 -23.06
C SER A 831 -13.58 59.04 -21.56
N ALA A 832 -14.05 60.21 -21.15
CA ALA A 832 -13.80 60.82 -19.84
C ALA A 832 -14.61 60.23 -18.66
N ASP A 833 -14.87 58.93 -18.61
CA ASP A 833 -15.80 58.35 -17.60
C ASP A 833 -15.44 56.97 -17.01
N GLU A 834 -14.26 56.40 -17.30
CA GLU A 834 -13.77 55.22 -16.57
C GLU A 834 -12.34 55.40 -16.03
N ARG A 835 -12.14 54.95 -14.79
CA ARG A 835 -10.88 55.09 -14.05
C ARG A 835 -9.87 54.04 -14.57
N PRO A 836 -8.69 54.42 -15.06
CA PRO A 836 -7.75 53.45 -15.63
C PRO A 836 -7.31 52.39 -14.61
N PRO A 837 -7.01 51.15 -15.05
CA PRO A 837 -6.29 50.19 -14.21
C PRO A 837 -4.91 50.77 -13.88
N ARG A 838 -4.41 50.46 -12.67
CA ARG A 838 -3.21 51.08 -12.03
C ARG A 838 -1.87 50.95 -12.78
N TYR A 839 -1.85 50.37 -13.99
CA TYR A 839 -0.65 50.09 -14.78
C TYR A 839 -0.77 50.49 -16.26
N ALA A 840 -1.85 51.17 -16.67
CA ALA A 840 -1.94 51.78 -18.00
C ALA A 840 -1.37 53.20 -17.93
N VAL A 841 -0.13 53.40 -18.41
CA VAL A 841 0.48 54.73 -18.50
C VAL A 841 -0.15 55.48 -19.67
N GLN A 842 -0.88 56.52 -19.32
CA GLN A 842 -1.64 57.43 -20.17
C GLN A 842 -0.84 58.75 -20.23
N LEU A 843 -0.71 59.53 -21.32
CA LEU A 843 -1.33 59.54 -22.66
C LEU A 843 -0.23 59.60 -23.73
N GLY A 844 -0.47 59.03 -24.91
CA GLY A 844 -0.05 59.69 -26.13
C GLY A 844 -1.22 60.51 -26.67
N GLU A 845 -0.97 61.69 -27.21
CA GLU A 845 -2.00 62.63 -27.64
C GLU A 845 -1.99 62.85 -29.17
N PRO A 846 -3.15 63.10 -29.80
CA PRO A 846 -3.19 63.56 -31.19
C PRO A 846 -2.58 64.96 -31.29
N CYS A 847 -1.82 65.21 -32.36
CA CYS A 847 -1.04 66.43 -32.55
C CYS A 847 -1.91 67.71 -32.33
N PRO A 848 -1.48 68.66 -31.47
CA PRO A 848 -2.31 69.81 -31.09
C PRO A 848 -2.58 70.76 -32.27
N ARG A 849 -3.71 71.47 -32.22
CA ARG A 849 -4.12 72.42 -33.28
C ARG A 849 -3.07 73.52 -33.51
N GLY A 850 -2.79 73.80 -34.78
CA GLY A 850 -1.76 74.76 -35.21
C GLY A 850 -0.33 74.22 -35.15
N ALA A 851 -0.18 72.91 -35.00
CA ALA A 851 1.07 72.17 -35.15
C ALA A 851 0.83 70.88 -35.95
N TYR A 852 1.89 70.30 -36.50
CA TYR A 852 1.90 69.03 -37.23
C TYR A 852 2.95 68.08 -36.65
N CYS A 853 2.73 66.78 -36.78
CA CYS A 853 3.56 65.76 -36.15
C CYS A 853 3.90 64.63 -37.13
N PRO A 854 5.09 64.64 -37.76
CA PRO A 854 5.61 63.49 -38.50
C PRO A 854 5.81 62.26 -37.59
N ALA A 855 5.96 61.08 -38.20
CA ALA A 855 6.17 59.84 -37.45
C ALA A 855 7.49 59.87 -36.64
N GLY A 856 7.46 59.31 -35.43
CA GLY A 856 8.64 59.13 -34.57
C GLY A 856 9.19 60.40 -33.89
N ILE A 857 8.36 61.43 -33.67
CA ILE A 857 8.76 62.63 -32.90
C ILE A 857 8.23 62.58 -31.45
N ASP A 858 8.88 63.33 -30.57
CA ASP A 858 8.53 63.52 -29.15
C ASP A 858 7.90 64.90 -28.85
N ALA A 859 7.98 65.86 -29.77
CA ALA A 859 7.42 67.21 -29.62
C ALA A 859 6.77 67.75 -30.92
N PRO A 860 5.66 68.51 -30.84
CA PRO A 860 4.92 68.99 -32.01
C PRO A 860 5.64 70.11 -32.77
N LEU A 861 5.67 70.02 -34.10
CA LEU A 861 6.27 71.04 -34.99
C LEU A 861 5.23 72.09 -35.37
N ARG A 862 5.53 73.38 -35.16
CA ARG A 862 4.55 74.48 -35.31
C ARG A 862 4.25 74.79 -36.78
N CYS A 863 3.00 75.18 -37.08
CA CYS A 863 2.63 75.71 -38.40
C CYS A 863 3.28 77.08 -38.68
N PRO A 864 3.53 77.44 -39.96
CA PRO A 864 4.05 78.76 -40.35
C PRO A 864 3.11 79.93 -39.99
N PRO A 865 3.63 81.16 -39.76
CA PRO A 865 2.81 82.33 -39.42
C PRO A 865 1.75 82.68 -40.49
N GLY A 866 0.53 82.98 -40.05
CA GLY A 866 -0.64 83.18 -40.93
C GLY A 866 -1.40 81.91 -41.29
N THR A 867 -0.92 80.73 -40.85
CA THR A 867 -1.58 79.43 -41.05
C THR A 867 -1.92 78.74 -39.72
N THR A 868 -2.89 77.83 -39.73
CA THR A 868 -3.27 76.97 -38.60
C THR A 868 -3.80 75.63 -39.12
N THR A 869 -4.04 74.63 -38.26
CA THR A 869 -4.61 73.34 -38.70
C THR A 869 -6.11 73.29 -38.48
N ALA A 870 -6.84 72.65 -39.39
CA ALA A 870 -8.30 72.53 -39.29
C ALA A 870 -8.75 71.72 -38.05
N SER A 871 -7.98 70.70 -37.66
CA SER A 871 -8.23 69.82 -36.50
C SER A 871 -6.93 69.51 -35.75
N THR A 872 -7.05 68.76 -34.65
CA THR A 872 -5.92 68.00 -34.09
C THR A 872 -5.56 66.82 -35.01
N GLY A 873 -4.39 66.23 -34.81
CA GLY A 873 -3.92 65.05 -35.55
C GLY A 873 -3.21 65.34 -36.89
N ALA A 874 -2.80 66.59 -37.13
CA ALA A 874 -2.05 66.94 -38.34
C ALA A 874 -0.69 66.22 -38.41
N THR A 875 -0.35 65.75 -39.60
CA THR A 875 0.76 64.82 -39.87
C THR A 875 1.96 65.50 -40.52
N SER A 876 1.71 66.58 -41.28
CA SER A 876 2.68 67.25 -42.14
C SER A 876 2.42 68.75 -42.18
N VAL A 877 3.45 69.53 -42.55
CA VAL A 877 3.35 70.99 -42.74
C VAL A 877 2.33 71.38 -43.83
N THR A 878 2.00 70.44 -44.73
CA THR A 878 0.94 70.58 -45.74
C THR A 878 -0.46 70.70 -45.15
N ASP A 879 -0.64 70.30 -43.89
CA ASP A 879 -1.94 70.29 -43.20
C ASP A 879 -2.24 71.65 -42.52
N CYS A 880 -1.28 72.59 -42.61
CA CYS A 880 -1.42 73.98 -42.18
C CYS A 880 -2.10 74.81 -43.30
N VAL A 881 -3.32 75.28 -43.02
CA VAL A 881 -4.15 76.08 -43.95
C VAL A 881 -4.15 77.57 -43.56
N GLY A 882 -4.31 78.45 -44.54
CA GLY A 882 -4.41 79.90 -44.33
C GLY A 882 -5.63 80.26 -43.47
N CYS A 883 -5.48 81.26 -42.59
CA CYS A 883 -6.55 81.60 -41.65
C CYS A 883 -7.72 82.36 -42.31
N SER A 884 -8.94 81.98 -41.94
CA SER A 884 -10.18 82.50 -42.53
C SER A 884 -10.40 84.00 -42.29
N PRO A 885 -11.13 84.70 -43.18
CA PRO A 885 -11.58 86.08 -42.93
C PRO A 885 -12.31 86.21 -41.59
N GLY A 886 -12.21 87.39 -40.97
CA GLY A 886 -12.78 87.67 -39.65
C GLY A 886 -11.94 87.12 -38.48
N PHE A 887 -10.86 86.39 -38.78
CA PHE A 887 -9.88 85.89 -37.80
C PHE A 887 -8.46 86.30 -38.21
N TYR A 888 -7.54 86.31 -37.25
CA TYR A 888 -6.10 86.48 -37.48
C TYR A 888 -5.29 85.42 -36.73
N CYS A 889 -4.11 85.11 -37.25
CA CYS A 889 -3.22 84.07 -36.73
C CYS A 889 -1.82 84.65 -36.45
N ALA A 890 -1.62 85.05 -35.20
CA ALA A 890 -0.38 85.66 -34.73
C ALA A 890 0.74 84.63 -34.53
N ALA A 891 2.00 85.07 -34.59
CA ALA A 891 3.17 84.20 -34.42
C ALA A 891 3.29 83.53 -33.03
N VAL A 892 2.55 84.04 -32.03
CA VAL A 892 2.64 83.59 -30.62
C VAL A 892 1.46 82.68 -30.22
N ASN A 893 0.30 82.82 -30.87
CA ASN A 893 -0.91 82.05 -30.60
C ASN A 893 -1.31 81.27 -31.86
N THR A 894 -1.16 79.95 -31.84
CA THR A 894 -1.35 79.06 -33.00
C THR A 894 -2.83 78.75 -33.32
N ALA A 895 -3.77 79.30 -32.54
CA ALA A 895 -5.20 79.20 -32.77
C ALA A 895 -5.76 80.49 -33.41
N ALA A 896 -6.65 80.35 -34.40
CA ALA A 896 -7.30 81.46 -35.07
C ALA A 896 -8.06 82.35 -34.06
N THR A 897 -7.67 83.61 -33.96
CA THR A 897 -8.20 84.57 -32.98
C THR A 897 -9.14 85.55 -33.67
N GLY A 898 -10.30 85.83 -33.07
CA GLY A 898 -11.32 86.69 -33.67
C GLY A 898 -10.88 88.14 -33.85
N CYS A 899 -11.31 88.77 -34.95
CA CYS A 899 -11.01 90.18 -35.19
C CYS A 899 -11.70 91.09 -34.15
N PRO A 900 -10.97 92.02 -33.49
CA PRO A 900 -11.56 92.95 -32.53
C PRO A 900 -12.47 94.00 -33.20
N ARG A 901 -13.28 94.69 -32.39
CA ARG A 901 -14.12 95.81 -32.83
C ARG A 901 -13.26 96.99 -33.30
N GLY A 902 -13.82 97.88 -34.12
CA GLY A 902 -13.11 98.99 -34.75
C GLY A 902 -12.07 98.57 -35.81
N HIS A 903 -11.95 97.27 -36.09
CA HIS A 903 -10.98 96.68 -37.02
C HIS A 903 -11.69 95.74 -38.02
N TYR A 904 -10.95 95.28 -39.03
CA TYR A 904 -11.33 94.20 -39.94
C TYR A 904 -10.10 93.31 -40.26
N CYS A 905 -10.36 92.05 -40.58
CA CYS A 905 -9.35 91.00 -40.78
C CYS A 905 -9.65 90.25 -42.09
N PRO A 906 -8.94 90.51 -43.20
CA PRO A 906 -9.08 89.74 -44.44
C PRO A 906 -8.53 88.31 -44.28
N ALA A 907 -8.69 87.47 -45.32
CA ALA A 907 -8.05 86.16 -45.37
C ALA A 907 -6.53 86.25 -45.12
N GLU A 908 -5.98 85.25 -44.44
CA GLU A 908 -4.55 85.16 -44.05
C GLU A 908 -4.04 86.33 -43.19
N ALA A 909 -4.94 87.05 -42.51
CA ALA A 909 -4.55 88.12 -41.59
C ALA A 909 -3.59 87.60 -40.50
N ARG A 910 -2.44 88.27 -40.38
CA ARG A 910 -1.47 88.05 -39.30
C ARG A 910 -1.78 88.91 -38.08
N GLU A 911 -2.48 90.02 -38.29
CA GLU A 911 -2.91 91.01 -37.29
C GLU A 911 -4.17 91.77 -37.78
N PRO A 912 -4.99 92.35 -36.88
CA PRO A 912 -6.16 93.16 -37.24
C PRO A 912 -5.81 94.51 -37.89
N ARG A 913 -6.64 94.99 -38.82
CA ARG A 913 -6.48 96.31 -39.49
C ARG A 913 -7.55 97.30 -39.03
N PRO A 914 -7.23 98.53 -38.62
CA PRO A 914 -8.24 99.49 -38.15
C PRO A 914 -9.18 99.98 -39.26
N CYS A 915 -10.38 100.41 -38.88
CA CYS A 915 -11.32 101.08 -39.78
C CYS A 915 -10.88 102.52 -40.12
N PRO A 916 -11.00 102.98 -41.38
CA PRO A 916 -10.61 104.33 -41.79
C PRO A 916 -11.36 105.47 -41.06
N GLU A 917 -10.75 106.65 -40.98
CA GLU A 917 -11.40 107.86 -40.45
C GLU A 917 -12.72 108.18 -41.18
N GLY A 918 -13.70 108.73 -40.45
CA GLY A 918 -15.06 108.95 -40.93
C GLY A 918 -15.95 107.69 -40.86
N THR A 919 -15.36 106.54 -40.52
CA THR A 919 -16.08 105.27 -40.32
C THR A 919 -15.81 104.67 -38.94
N TYR A 920 -16.69 103.76 -38.50
CA TYR A 920 -16.54 103.00 -37.26
C TYR A 920 -17.09 101.58 -37.43
N ASN A 921 -16.64 100.62 -36.62
CA ASN A 921 -17.16 99.24 -36.70
C ASN A 921 -17.50 98.67 -35.32
N PRO A 922 -18.81 98.54 -34.99
CA PRO A 922 -19.27 97.99 -33.73
C PRO A 922 -19.30 96.47 -33.68
N SER A 923 -18.84 95.76 -34.72
CA SER A 923 -18.86 94.29 -34.78
C SER A 923 -17.47 93.70 -34.57
N ALA A 924 -17.40 92.60 -33.82
CA ALA A 924 -16.23 91.71 -33.83
C ALA A 924 -16.30 90.77 -35.03
N TYR A 925 -15.18 90.12 -35.39
CA TYR A 925 -15.04 89.20 -36.53
C TYR A 925 -15.29 89.84 -37.91
N ALA A 926 -15.10 91.15 -38.04
CA ALA A 926 -15.28 91.82 -39.31
C ALA A 926 -14.23 91.37 -40.36
N GLU A 927 -14.71 91.02 -41.55
CA GLU A 927 -13.89 90.35 -42.58
C GLU A 927 -13.25 91.34 -43.57
N ALA A 928 -13.87 92.50 -43.78
CA ALA A 928 -13.46 93.46 -44.80
C ALA A 928 -13.71 94.91 -44.36
N VAL A 929 -13.04 95.86 -45.02
CA VAL A 929 -13.18 97.30 -44.76
C VAL A 929 -14.62 97.80 -44.98
N THR A 930 -15.42 97.10 -45.79
CA THR A 930 -16.84 97.38 -46.00
C THR A 930 -17.71 97.16 -44.75
N SER A 931 -17.19 96.50 -43.72
CA SER A 931 -17.84 96.39 -42.40
C SER A 931 -17.71 97.67 -41.56
N CYS A 932 -16.87 98.63 -41.97
CA CYS A 932 -16.75 99.93 -41.33
C CYS A 932 -17.90 100.85 -41.81
N LEU A 933 -18.82 101.17 -40.90
CA LEU A 933 -20.01 101.99 -41.13
C LEU A 933 -19.67 103.48 -41.13
N ALA A 934 -20.30 104.27 -41.99
CA ALA A 934 -20.11 105.73 -42.01
C ALA A 934 -20.71 106.40 -40.77
N CYS A 935 -20.09 107.48 -40.30
CA CYS A 935 -20.57 108.31 -39.18
C CYS A 935 -21.78 109.17 -39.60
N ASP A 936 -22.89 109.18 -38.82
CA ASP A 936 -24.09 109.99 -39.13
C ASP A 936 -23.84 111.52 -39.04
N PRO A 937 -24.68 112.36 -39.67
CA PRO A 937 -24.57 113.81 -39.56
C PRO A 937 -24.61 114.31 -38.11
N GLY A 938 -23.74 115.28 -37.80
CA GLY A 938 -23.58 115.82 -36.45
C GLY A 938 -22.59 115.05 -35.54
N PHE A 939 -21.99 113.96 -36.03
CA PHE A 939 -20.98 113.17 -35.29
C PHE A 939 -19.66 113.02 -36.07
N LEU A 940 -18.58 112.71 -35.34
CA LEU A 940 -17.22 112.47 -35.85
C LEU A 940 -16.70 111.09 -35.38
N CYS A 941 -16.04 110.36 -36.27
CA CYS A 941 -15.50 109.02 -36.03
C CYS A 941 -14.00 108.97 -36.45
N PRO A 942 -13.04 108.99 -35.50
CA PRO A 942 -11.61 108.79 -35.77
C PRO A 942 -11.26 107.38 -36.32
N GLU A 943 -10.05 107.21 -36.88
CA GLU A 943 -9.55 105.90 -37.30
C GLU A 943 -9.58 104.87 -36.14
N GLY A 944 -9.98 103.63 -36.44
CA GLY A 944 -10.10 102.54 -35.47
C GLY A 944 -11.31 102.62 -34.53
N SER A 945 -12.23 103.57 -34.73
CA SER A 945 -13.41 103.73 -33.87
C SER A 945 -14.31 102.48 -33.86
N ASP A 946 -14.70 102.03 -32.67
CA ASP A 946 -15.66 100.95 -32.50
C ASP A 946 -17.12 101.45 -32.37
N GLN A 947 -17.32 102.71 -31.96
CA GLN A 947 -18.64 103.33 -31.80
C GLN A 947 -18.64 104.82 -32.12
N GLN A 948 -19.76 105.28 -32.66
CA GLN A 948 -20.09 106.67 -32.92
C GLN A 948 -20.45 107.42 -31.63
N ARG A 949 -19.55 108.29 -31.14
CA ARG A 949 -19.73 108.98 -29.84
C ARG A 949 -19.35 110.47 -29.82
N THR A 950 -18.55 110.95 -30.77
CA THR A 950 -18.04 112.34 -30.72
C THR A 950 -19.03 113.28 -31.42
N THR A 951 -19.76 114.09 -30.65
CA THR A 951 -20.64 115.13 -31.23
C THR A 951 -19.82 116.24 -31.88
N CYS A 952 -20.35 116.85 -32.94
CA CYS A 952 -19.68 117.94 -33.65
C CYS A 952 -19.47 119.14 -32.70
N PRO A 953 -18.24 119.66 -32.54
CA PRO A 953 -17.95 120.71 -31.56
C PRO A 953 -18.56 122.06 -31.93
N LEU A 954 -18.93 122.84 -30.91
CA LEU A 954 -19.60 124.14 -31.07
C LEU A 954 -18.76 125.12 -31.93
N GLY A 955 -19.41 125.85 -32.83
CA GLY A 955 -18.76 126.68 -33.85
C GLY A 955 -18.44 125.94 -35.16
N PHE A 956 -18.73 124.65 -35.23
CA PHE A 956 -18.65 123.83 -36.45
C PHE A 956 -19.96 123.07 -36.67
N TYR A 957 -20.23 122.67 -37.92
CA TYR A 957 -21.23 121.67 -38.28
C TYR A 957 -20.56 120.50 -39.00
N CYS A 958 -21.16 119.31 -38.91
CA CYS A 958 -20.59 118.08 -39.47
C CYS A 958 -21.60 117.39 -40.38
N GLU A 959 -21.36 117.43 -41.68
CA GLU A 959 -22.18 116.73 -42.67
C GLU A 959 -21.88 115.22 -42.63
N GLY A 960 -22.91 114.38 -42.61
CA GLY A 960 -22.75 112.94 -42.38
C GLY A 960 -22.06 112.23 -43.52
N GLY A 961 -21.24 111.23 -43.19
CA GLY A 961 -20.46 110.48 -44.18
C GLY A 961 -19.35 111.27 -44.89
N SER A 962 -18.96 112.45 -44.39
CA SER A 962 -17.87 113.27 -44.95
C SER A 962 -17.17 114.10 -43.87
N ALA A 963 -16.31 113.45 -43.07
CA ALA A 963 -15.40 114.16 -42.15
C ALA A 963 -14.39 115.00 -42.97
N PRO A 964 -14.24 116.32 -42.70
CA PRO A 964 -14.05 116.87 -41.36
C PRO A 964 -15.09 117.92 -40.92
N LYS A 965 -14.99 118.39 -39.66
CA LYS A 965 -15.82 119.47 -39.11
C LYS A 965 -15.70 120.77 -39.93
N VAL A 966 -16.83 121.36 -40.33
CA VAL A 966 -16.89 122.57 -41.15
C VAL A 966 -17.19 123.80 -40.26
N PRO A 967 -16.35 124.85 -40.24
CA PRO A 967 -16.57 126.01 -39.37
C PRO A 967 -17.74 126.89 -39.82
N CYS A 968 -18.38 127.56 -38.86
CA CYS A 968 -19.36 128.62 -39.16
C CYS A 968 -18.72 129.79 -39.96
N PRO A 969 -19.46 130.42 -40.88
CA PRO A 969 -18.93 131.52 -41.70
C PRO A 969 -18.67 132.80 -40.87
N GLU A 970 -17.75 133.63 -41.35
CA GLU A 970 -17.41 134.90 -40.69
C GLU A 970 -18.63 135.83 -40.54
N GLY A 971 -18.68 136.57 -39.43
CA GLY A 971 -19.86 137.35 -39.02
C GLY A 971 -20.93 136.55 -38.27
N THR A 972 -20.76 135.23 -38.12
CA THR A 972 -21.63 134.37 -37.31
C THR A 972 -20.90 133.68 -36.15
N TYR A 973 -21.62 133.35 -35.09
CA TYR A 973 -21.14 132.55 -33.96
C TYR A 973 -21.87 131.21 -33.87
N GLY A 974 -21.23 130.19 -33.28
CA GLY A 974 -21.86 128.88 -33.07
C GLY A 974 -22.98 128.93 -32.03
N LYS A 975 -24.21 128.58 -32.42
CA LYS A 975 -25.39 128.47 -31.55
C LYS A 975 -25.42 127.17 -30.74
N ALA A 976 -25.06 126.05 -31.38
CA ALA A 976 -25.22 124.70 -30.81
C ALA A 976 -24.18 123.71 -31.36
N SER A 977 -23.78 122.77 -30.51
CA SER A 977 -22.97 121.58 -30.86
C SER A 977 -23.85 120.40 -31.30
N GLY A 978 -23.26 119.43 -31.99
CA GLY A 978 -23.97 118.26 -32.56
C GLY A 978 -24.81 118.59 -33.79
N THR A 979 -24.56 119.74 -34.42
CA THR A 979 -25.31 120.24 -35.58
C THR A 979 -24.74 119.72 -36.90
N SER A 980 -25.63 119.43 -37.84
CA SER A 980 -25.30 118.87 -39.15
C SER A 980 -25.44 119.84 -40.32
N LYS A 981 -25.97 121.04 -40.06
CA LYS A 981 -26.21 122.09 -41.06
C LYS A 981 -25.85 123.47 -40.53
N GLN A 982 -25.40 124.33 -41.43
CA GLN A 982 -24.92 125.67 -41.14
C GLN A 982 -25.96 126.60 -40.50
N ASP A 983 -27.21 126.61 -40.98
CA ASP A 983 -28.25 127.53 -40.48
C ASP A 983 -28.65 127.26 -39.02
N ASP A 984 -28.65 125.98 -38.64
CA ASP A 984 -28.92 125.51 -37.28
C ASP A 984 -27.70 125.72 -36.38
N ALA A 985 -26.50 125.52 -36.92
CA ALA A 985 -25.23 125.66 -36.21
C ALA A 985 -24.82 127.11 -35.94
N CYS A 986 -25.15 128.06 -36.81
CA CYS A 986 -24.53 129.37 -36.87
C CYS A 986 -25.54 130.53 -36.73
N GLY A 987 -25.21 131.58 -35.99
CA GLY A 987 -26.07 132.73 -35.73
C GLY A 987 -25.38 134.07 -35.98
N LEU A 988 -26.10 135.03 -36.58
CA LEU A 988 -25.58 136.37 -36.83
C LEU A 988 -25.18 137.06 -35.52
N CYS A 989 -24.00 137.68 -35.49
CA CYS A 989 -23.57 138.51 -34.38
C CYS A 989 -24.39 139.82 -34.35
N PRO A 990 -24.96 140.24 -33.20
CA PRO A 990 -25.64 141.53 -33.10
C PRO A 990 -24.65 142.70 -33.22
N ALA A 991 -25.14 143.83 -33.74
CA ALA A 991 -24.38 145.05 -34.05
C ALA A 991 -24.24 146.01 -32.87
#